data_AF-A0A4Y2PI46-F1
#
_entry.id   AF-A0A4Y2PI46-F1
#
_cell.length_a   1.000
_cell.length_b   1.000
_cell.length_c   1.000
_cell.angle_alpha   90.00
_cell.angle_beta   90.00
_cell.angle_gamma   90.00
#
_symmetry.space_group_name_H-M   'P 1'
#
loop_
_entity.id
_entity.type
_entity.pdbx_description
1 polymer ?
#
loop_
_entity_poly.entity_id
_entity_poly.type
_entity_poly.pdbx_seq_one_letter_code
_entity_poly.pdbx_strand_id
1 'polypeptide(L)'
;MSVNDATDIEIMKEGAFELRCWASNDSKEDQDKQMVLGLSWDVVSDELSCKLPTNTDCTQEKPVTKRVLLSVINSVYDPIGFTAPALLLPKLLMQEAWRGKIGWDEVLPVELEHKYRLWEKTMHFMSKCSISRRLFAENYDDFTLHIFTDASAYAYATCAFLRCEFKGQVTVKLIAAKARLAPMKKSTIPRLELLGAALGARLAQTVDSILRTASKTYFWCDSMVVLSWIKKKEPWNTFVGNRVKEIRDLTNIDDWRHVPGEVNPADLATRCCDWSDLLQSKWWEGPGWLYNDEESWPCSEVSETPDEAFLERRKTVVTNLATGNEVRFGDRFLYFSSYKKILRMTAYVLRFCNNIKRNSPKLVNSLSCEEIQKAEETLIKIMQSEWPSEIREKYKDTIQFFEENGILKVQTRLILSQDPEDFTHPTVLPDHPLLERLVLHTHRSLMHAGVLTTLAQLREKFWIPKGRRVVKAILRQCIKCKRLTAGKVNPDPAPLPPDRIHRVAAFQITGADLAGPLSLRGGSKAWIVLFTCAVYRAVHLELVASLSTESFMQALRRFWARRGRGSTLYTDNGTNFVGAANALKSLDWDFIQAECSLMKIKWLFSPPSAPWYGGFWERMVRSIKELLRKCLGKACVTYEEMLTLLSDCEATINGRPLTYLSDDPKELKPLTPAHFIQDIKGRETFDLDLIDSQHILKRVRYLHTLRSNLRKRFYNEYLGELVRRPKVASKRKMISPGEIVIVESKNPNRMNWPLAQVIELFPGKDGVERVAKLRLASGETIRPLQRIYPLELSASDHLIEDHQGTDIAAQNPGPTAADVLEEVKKSRCGRPLIPVKRLNL
;
A
#
# COMPACT_ATOMS: atom_id res chain seq x y z
N MET A 1 18.32 30.33 -87.25
CA MET A 1 18.06 28.97 -87.78
C MET A 1 17.07 28.36 -86.81
N SER A 2 15.85 28.10 -87.26
CA SER A 2 14.77 27.55 -86.45
C SER A 2 15.14 26.14 -85.99
N VAL A 3 15.59 25.97 -84.75
CA VAL A 3 15.98 24.66 -84.23
C VAL A 3 14.82 24.06 -83.44
N ASN A 4 14.09 23.17 -84.10
CA ASN A 4 13.21 22.18 -83.49
C ASN A 4 13.72 20.76 -83.82
N ASP A 5 15.03 20.61 -83.99
CA ASP A 5 15.62 19.36 -84.48
C ASP A 5 16.24 18.56 -83.34
N ALA A 6 15.77 17.32 -83.20
CA ALA A 6 16.24 16.31 -82.24
C ALA A 6 17.76 16.07 -82.29
N THR A 7 18.42 16.45 -83.39
CA THR A 7 19.88 16.38 -83.59
C THR A 7 20.68 17.23 -82.62
N ASP A 8 20.22 18.43 -82.24
CA ASP A 8 21.00 19.29 -81.32
C ASP A 8 20.95 18.76 -79.87
N ILE A 9 19.85 18.11 -79.50
CA ILE A 9 19.72 17.41 -78.21
C ILE A 9 20.65 16.18 -78.21
N GLU A 10 20.74 15.44 -79.31
CA GLU A 10 21.66 14.29 -79.44
C GLU A 10 23.14 14.72 -79.39
N ILE A 11 23.53 15.78 -80.10
CA ILE A 11 24.91 16.32 -80.09
C ILE A 11 25.32 16.74 -78.67
N MET A 12 24.44 17.43 -77.95
CA MET A 12 24.72 17.86 -76.58
C MET A 12 24.77 16.68 -75.61
N LYS A 13 23.95 15.66 -75.85
CA LYS A 13 23.94 14.42 -75.06
C LYS A 13 25.17 13.55 -75.32
N GLU A 14 25.72 13.52 -76.53
CA GLU A 14 27.02 12.91 -76.83
C GLU A 14 28.17 13.61 -76.10
N GLY A 15 28.07 14.92 -75.91
CA GLY A 15 28.96 15.70 -75.03
C GLY A 15 28.70 15.52 -73.53
N ALA A 16 27.81 14.62 -73.12
CA ALA A 16 27.32 14.42 -71.75
C ALA A 16 26.63 15.65 -71.11
N PHE A 17 26.14 16.60 -71.92
CA PHE A 17 25.29 17.70 -71.47
C PHE A 17 23.81 17.26 -71.49
N GLU A 18 23.22 17.04 -70.31
CA GLU A 18 21.77 16.85 -70.17
C GLU A 18 21.03 18.18 -70.29
N LEU A 19 20.63 18.56 -71.51
CA LEU A 19 19.77 19.72 -71.75
C LEU A 19 18.35 19.48 -71.21
N ARG A 20 17.93 20.30 -70.22
CA ARG A 20 16.58 20.24 -69.62
C ARG A 20 15.61 21.27 -70.21
N CYS A 21 16.12 22.37 -70.73
CA CYS A 21 15.40 23.43 -71.43
C CYS A 21 16.38 24.29 -72.22
N TRP A 22 15.97 24.83 -73.37
CA TRP A 22 16.74 25.80 -74.14
C TRP A 22 15.80 26.91 -74.65
N ALA A 23 16.32 28.12 -74.83
CA ALA A 23 15.59 29.26 -75.38
C ALA A 23 16.29 29.73 -76.65
N SER A 24 15.51 29.92 -77.72
CA SER A 24 16.00 30.32 -79.04
C SER A 24 16.00 31.84 -79.22
N ASN A 25 17.01 32.36 -79.92
CA ASN A 25 17.06 33.77 -80.33
C ASN A 25 16.11 34.10 -81.52
N ASP A 26 15.32 33.15 -82.03
CA ASP A 26 14.48 33.33 -83.23
C ASP A 26 12.99 33.68 -82.96
N SER A 27 12.45 33.58 -81.73
CA SER A 27 11.03 33.85 -81.42
C SER A 27 10.83 34.86 -80.28
N LYS A 28 10.23 36.03 -80.59
CA LYS A 28 10.08 37.16 -79.64
C LYS A 28 9.23 36.87 -78.39
N GLU A 29 8.20 36.02 -78.47
CA GLU A 29 7.31 35.76 -77.32
C GLU A 29 7.90 34.76 -76.30
N ASP A 30 8.80 33.87 -76.72
CA ASP A 30 9.51 32.92 -75.85
C ASP A 30 10.84 33.49 -75.31
N GLN A 31 11.24 34.69 -75.73
CA GLN A 31 12.47 35.34 -75.29
C GLN A 31 12.30 36.02 -73.93
N ASP A 32 11.16 36.66 -73.69
CA ASP A 32 11.00 37.56 -72.56
C ASP A 32 10.83 36.81 -71.23
N LYS A 33 10.33 35.56 -71.23
CA LYS A 33 10.16 34.74 -70.02
C LYS A 33 10.80 33.36 -70.14
N GLN A 34 11.80 33.10 -69.30
CA GLN A 34 12.54 31.84 -69.22
C GLN A 34 12.29 31.13 -67.88
N MET A 35 12.63 29.84 -67.80
CA MET A 35 12.56 29.10 -66.53
C MET A 35 13.94 28.96 -65.91
N VAL A 36 14.10 29.36 -64.64
CA VAL A 36 15.34 29.23 -63.87
C VAL A 36 15.05 28.58 -62.54
N LEU A 37 15.66 27.42 -62.29
CA LEU A 37 15.50 26.66 -61.04
C LEU A 37 14.04 26.44 -60.62
N GLY A 38 13.10 26.33 -61.57
CA GLY A 38 11.66 26.15 -61.30
C GLY A 38 10.85 27.43 -61.12
N LEU A 39 11.47 28.61 -61.18
CA LEU A 39 10.82 29.93 -61.22
C LEU A 39 10.74 30.47 -62.66
N SER A 40 9.76 31.34 -62.92
CA SER A 40 9.67 32.11 -64.16
C SER A 40 10.53 33.36 -64.02
N TRP A 41 11.50 33.53 -64.92
CA TRP A 41 12.39 34.68 -65.00
C TRP A 41 12.03 35.53 -66.22
N ASP A 42 11.63 36.77 -65.97
CA ASP A 42 11.44 37.77 -67.02
C ASP A 42 12.79 38.44 -67.32
N VAL A 43 13.36 38.19 -68.49
CA VAL A 43 14.73 38.64 -68.84
C VAL A 43 14.79 40.13 -69.15
N VAL A 44 13.66 40.76 -69.50
CA VAL A 44 13.60 42.19 -69.84
C VAL A 44 13.56 43.03 -68.58
N SER A 45 12.70 42.66 -67.62
CA SER A 45 12.59 43.33 -66.32
C SER A 45 13.61 42.83 -65.27
N ASP A 46 14.25 41.69 -65.53
CA ASP A 46 15.14 40.97 -64.61
C ASP A 46 14.45 40.53 -63.30
N GLU A 47 13.20 40.09 -63.41
CA GLU A 47 12.37 39.70 -62.26
C GLU A 47 12.03 38.20 -62.24
N LEU A 48 11.93 37.62 -61.05
CA LEU A 48 11.51 36.25 -60.80
C LEU A 48 10.06 36.23 -60.30
N SER A 49 9.27 35.27 -60.79
CA SER A 49 7.88 35.04 -60.38
C SER A 49 7.55 33.55 -60.31
N CYS A 50 6.52 33.19 -59.52
CA CYS A 50 6.04 31.81 -59.43
C CYS A 50 5.10 31.47 -60.59
N LYS A 51 5.18 30.24 -61.09
CA LYS A 51 4.28 29.76 -62.15
C LYS A 51 2.89 29.47 -61.59
N LEU A 52 1.85 29.98 -62.26
CA LEU A 52 0.45 29.61 -62.00
C LEU A 52 0.24 28.10 -62.22
N PRO A 53 -0.37 27.39 -61.26
CA PRO A 53 -0.69 25.98 -61.44
C PRO A 53 -1.66 25.79 -62.60
N THR A 54 -1.38 24.84 -63.48
CA THR A 54 -2.20 24.55 -64.67
C THR A 54 -3.56 23.92 -64.38
N ASN A 55 -3.85 23.59 -63.12
CA ASN A 55 -5.05 22.84 -62.70
C ASN A 55 -6.10 23.72 -61.97
N THR A 56 -5.95 25.04 -62.00
CA THR A 56 -6.83 26.02 -61.33
C THR A 56 -7.85 26.63 -62.29
N ASP A 57 -8.52 25.79 -63.10
CA ASP A 57 -9.70 26.24 -63.82
C ASP A 57 -10.81 26.55 -62.80
N CYS A 58 -10.94 27.83 -62.44
CA CYS A 58 -11.96 28.37 -61.54
C CYS A 58 -13.41 28.11 -62.02
N THR A 59 -13.58 27.53 -63.21
CA THR A 59 -14.85 27.27 -63.88
C THR A 59 -15.44 25.89 -63.57
N GLN A 60 -14.67 24.97 -62.99
CA GLN A 60 -15.17 23.63 -62.65
C GLN A 60 -15.49 23.52 -61.15
N GLU A 61 -16.76 23.29 -60.81
CA GLU A 61 -17.24 22.90 -59.47
C GLU A 61 -16.78 21.48 -59.10
N LYS A 62 -15.48 21.21 -59.16
CA LYS A 62 -14.90 19.95 -58.70
C LYS A 62 -14.89 19.94 -57.17
N PRO A 63 -15.36 18.88 -56.50
CA PRO A 63 -15.32 18.80 -55.05
C PRO A 63 -13.88 18.97 -54.53
N VAL A 64 -13.69 19.86 -53.56
CA VAL A 64 -12.37 20.08 -52.96
C VAL A 64 -12.10 19.00 -51.93
N THR A 65 -11.05 18.20 -52.14
CA THR A 65 -10.58 17.17 -51.21
C THR A 65 -9.21 17.54 -50.64
N LYS A 66 -8.75 16.81 -49.60
CA LYS A 66 -7.37 16.99 -49.11
C LYS A 66 -6.33 16.75 -50.20
N ARG A 67 -6.57 15.83 -51.15
CA ARG A 67 -5.65 15.58 -52.26
C ARG A 67 -5.50 16.80 -53.16
N VAL A 68 -6.63 17.44 -53.51
CA VAL A 68 -6.64 18.66 -54.33
C VAL A 68 -5.89 19.77 -53.61
N LEU A 69 -6.22 20.02 -52.33
CA LEU A 69 -5.58 21.05 -51.53
C LEU A 69 -4.05 20.84 -51.42
N LEU A 70 -3.59 19.60 -51.21
CA LEU A 70 -2.16 19.29 -51.15
C LEU A 70 -1.47 19.52 -52.50
N SER A 71 -2.15 19.15 -53.59
CA SER A 71 -1.64 19.34 -54.95
C SER A 71 -1.42 20.82 -55.24
N VAL A 72 -2.37 21.68 -54.89
CA VAL A 72 -2.28 23.12 -55.12
C VAL A 72 -1.16 23.74 -54.28
N ILE A 73 -1.07 23.40 -52.99
CA ILE A 73 0.01 23.89 -52.10
C ILE A 73 1.39 23.56 -52.66
N ASN A 74 1.61 22.34 -53.15
CA ASN A 74 2.92 21.91 -53.66
C ASN A 74 3.19 22.35 -55.10
N SER A 75 2.16 22.75 -55.85
CA SER A 75 2.32 23.26 -57.22
C SER A 75 2.94 24.65 -57.27
N VAL A 76 2.80 25.44 -56.20
CA VAL A 76 3.49 26.72 -56.06
C VAL A 76 4.91 26.46 -55.56
N TYR A 77 5.83 26.35 -56.52
CA TYR A 77 7.25 26.16 -56.23
C TYR A 77 7.93 27.51 -55.99
N ASP A 78 8.21 27.80 -54.71
CA ASP A 78 8.86 29.02 -54.28
C ASP A 78 10.04 28.70 -53.33
N PRO A 79 11.28 28.62 -53.85
CA PRO A 79 12.46 28.35 -53.03
C PRO A 79 12.89 29.56 -52.19
N ILE A 80 12.47 30.77 -52.55
CA ILE A 80 12.81 32.02 -51.85
C ILE A 80 11.85 32.27 -50.70
N GLY A 81 10.58 31.92 -50.87
CA GLY A 81 9.52 32.05 -49.85
C GLY A 81 8.77 33.38 -49.87
N PHE A 82 8.88 34.18 -50.93
CA PHE A 82 8.16 35.46 -51.05
C PHE A 82 6.63 35.29 -51.17
N THR A 83 6.16 34.09 -51.51
CA THR A 83 4.73 33.72 -51.55
C THR A 83 4.24 33.11 -50.22
N ALA A 84 5.11 32.96 -49.23
CA ALA A 84 4.78 32.30 -47.96
C ALA A 84 3.54 32.88 -47.24
N PRO A 85 3.29 34.19 -47.21
CA PRO A 85 2.07 34.76 -46.64
C PRO A 85 0.78 34.22 -47.27
N ALA A 86 0.67 34.29 -48.60
CA ALA A 86 -0.52 33.83 -49.32
C ALA A 86 -0.71 32.32 -49.23
N LEU A 87 0.39 31.54 -49.16
CA LEU A 87 0.33 30.08 -49.02
C LEU A 87 0.00 29.60 -47.60
N LEU A 88 -0.08 30.49 -46.60
CA LEU A 88 -0.35 30.08 -45.22
C LEU A 88 -1.77 29.54 -45.05
N LEU A 89 -2.77 30.20 -45.63
CA LEU A 89 -4.17 29.81 -45.52
C LEU A 89 -4.45 28.37 -46.02
N PRO A 90 -4.07 27.96 -47.25
CA PRO A 90 -4.31 26.59 -47.71
C PRO A 90 -3.56 25.55 -46.86
N LYS A 91 -2.35 25.89 -46.35
CA LYS A 91 -1.61 25.04 -45.41
C LYS A 91 -2.36 24.86 -44.08
N LEU A 92 -3.04 25.90 -43.59
CA LEU A 92 -3.88 25.82 -42.39
C LEU A 92 -5.14 25.00 -42.63
N LEU A 93 -5.83 25.19 -43.76
CA LEU A 93 -6.99 24.38 -44.12
C LEU A 93 -6.62 22.89 -44.22
N MET A 94 -5.42 22.59 -44.73
CA MET A 94 -4.89 21.23 -44.73
C MET A 94 -4.75 20.70 -43.30
N GLN A 95 -4.13 21.47 -42.40
CA GLN A 95 -3.95 21.10 -41.00
C GLN A 95 -5.29 20.91 -40.27
N GLU A 96 -6.30 21.74 -40.54
CA GLU A 96 -7.66 21.61 -40.01
C GLU A 96 -8.33 20.33 -40.53
N ALA A 97 -8.18 20.02 -41.81
CA ALA A 97 -8.70 18.78 -42.39
C ALA A 97 -8.06 17.53 -41.75
N TRP A 98 -6.76 17.57 -41.45
CA TRP A 98 -6.09 16.52 -40.66
C TRP A 98 -6.65 16.41 -39.25
N ARG A 99 -6.92 17.53 -38.59
CA ARG A 99 -7.52 17.56 -37.24
C ARG A 99 -8.93 16.97 -37.22
N GLY A 100 -9.72 17.25 -38.26
CA GLY A 100 -11.05 16.70 -38.49
C GLY A 100 -11.07 15.22 -38.90
N LYS A 101 -9.90 14.59 -39.09
CA LYS A 101 -9.75 13.19 -39.55
C LYS A 101 -10.46 12.89 -40.89
N ILE A 102 -10.58 13.90 -41.76
CA ILE A 102 -11.20 13.76 -43.08
C ILE A 102 -10.36 12.81 -43.94
N GLY A 103 -10.98 11.97 -44.77
CA GLY A 103 -10.31 11.09 -45.74
C GLY A 103 -9.57 11.83 -46.85
N TRP A 104 -8.66 11.16 -47.57
CA TRP A 104 -7.87 11.80 -48.65
C TRP A 104 -8.70 12.30 -49.82
N ASP A 105 -9.70 11.51 -50.21
CA ASP A 105 -10.58 11.72 -51.35
C ASP A 105 -12.02 12.09 -50.89
N GLU A 106 -12.19 12.34 -49.59
CA GLU A 106 -13.43 12.85 -49.00
C GLU A 106 -13.52 14.37 -49.21
N VAL A 107 -14.72 14.86 -49.51
CA VAL A 107 -15.00 16.28 -49.73
C VAL A 107 -14.80 17.07 -48.43
N LEU A 108 -14.16 18.23 -48.52
CA LEU A 108 -14.00 19.11 -47.36
C LEU A 108 -15.36 19.62 -46.86
N PRO A 109 -15.53 19.80 -45.54
CA PRO A 109 -16.67 20.51 -44.97
C PRO A 109 -16.88 21.87 -45.63
N VAL A 110 -18.15 22.25 -45.79
CA VAL A 110 -18.58 23.47 -46.50
C VAL A 110 -17.81 24.71 -46.04
N GLU A 111 -17.54 24.85 -44.73
CA GLU A 111 -16.78 25.96 -44.18
C GLU A 111 -15.32 26.02 -44.67
N LEU A 112 -14.64 24.87 -44.74
CA LEU A 112 -13.25 24.79 -45.20
C LEU A 112 -13.16 24.98 -46.72
N GLU A 113 -14.09 24.36 -47.45
CA GLU A 113 -14.19 24.55 -48.89
C GLU A 113 -14.45 26.02 -49.23
N HIS A 114 -15.38 26.69 -48.55
CA HIS A 114 -15.68 28.10 -48.80
C HIS A 114 -14.45 29.00 -48.62
N LYS A 115 -13.67 28.82 -47.54
CA LYS A 115 -12.43 29.55 -47.31
C LYS A 115 -11.39 29.31 -48.42
N TYR A 116 -11.24 28.04 -48.83
CA TYR A 116 -10.33 27.69 -49.94
C TYR A 116 -10.77 28.36 -51.25
N ARG A 117 -12.06 28.33 -51.60
CA ARG A 117 -12.59 28.93 -52.83
C ARG A 117 -12.41 30.44 -52.87
N LEU A 118 -12.56 31.13 -51.74
CA LEU A 118 -12.32 32.57 -51.66
C LEU A 118 -10.86 32.90 -51.97
N TRP A 119 -9.93 32.12 -51.41
CA TRP A 119 -8.50 32.23 -51.68
C TRP A 119 -8.12 31.85 -53.12
N GLU A 120 -8.71 30.78 -53.65
CA GLU A 120 -8.47 30.30 -55.02
C GLU A 120 -8.87 31.37 -56.06
N LYS A 121 -9.95 32.11 -55.82
CA LYS A 121 -10.39 33.21 -56.69
C LYS A 121 -9.34 34.30 -56.87
N THR A 122 -8.52 34.58 -55.86
CA THR A 122 -7.47 35.62 -55.95
C THR A 122 -6.16 35.09 -56.52
N MET A 123 -6.02 33.77 -56.73
CA MET A 123 -4.76 33.14 -57.15
C MET A 123 -4.18 33.68 -58.46
N HIS A 124 -5.02 34.20 -59.36
CA HIS A 124 -4.57 34.85 -60.60
C HIS A 124 -3.67 36.09 -60.35
N PHE A 125 -3.73 36.73 -59.18
CA PHE A 125 -2.80 37.81 -58.82
C PHE A 125 -1.36 37.31 -58.61
N MET A 126 -1.14 36.01 -58.38
CA MET A 126 0.19 35.44 -58.20
C MET A 126 1.13 35.74 -59.37
N SER A 127 0.64 35.75 -60.62
CA SER A 127 1.48 36.04 -61.78
C SER A 127 1.98 37.48 -61.84
N LYS A 128 1.42 38.37 -61.01
CA LYS A 128 1.86 39.77 -60.85
C LYS A 128 2.80 39.96 -59.66
N CYS A 129 2.96 38.95 -58.81
CA CYS A 129 3.93 38.98 -57.71
C CYS A 129 5.30 38.58 -58.25
N SER A 130 6.18 39.57 -58.41
CA SER A 130 7.53 39.40 -58.91
C SER A 130 8.55 40.04 -57.98
N ILE A 131 9.76 39.49 -57.97
CA ILE A 131 10.90 39.98 -57.19
C ILE A 131 12.10 40.19 -58.09
N SER A 132 12.90 41.23 -57.84
CA SER A 132 14.14 41.47 -58.57
C SER A 132 15.12 40.30 -58.40
N ARG A 133 15.61 39.73 -59.50
CA ARG A 133 16.63 38.66 -59.47
C ARG A 133 17.96 39.20 -58.94
N ARG A 134 18.32 40.42 -59.36
CA ARG A 134 19.54 41.10 -58.92
C ARG A 134 19.38 41.63 -57.50
N LEU A 135 20.28 41.22 -56.60
CA LEU A 135 20.29 41.65 -55.19
C LEU A 135 21.03 42.97 -54.98
N PHE A 136 22.15 43.20 -55.68
CA PHE A 136 22.98 44.41 -55.56
C PHE A 136 23.77 44.71 -56.85
N ALA A 137 24.24 45.95 -56.98
CA ALA A 137 25.17 46.38 -58.03
C ALA A 137 26.64 46.26 -57.59
N GLU A 138 27.57 46.33 -58.54
CA GLU A 138 29.02 46.15 -58.27
C GLU A 138 29.63 47.25 -57.39
N ASN A 139 28.91 48.36 -57.18
CA ASN A 139 29.43 49.55 -56.52
C ASN A 139 28.94 49.73 -55.06
N TYR A 140 28.22 48.80 -54.43
CA TYR A 140 27.77 49.01 -53.04
C TYR A 140 28.89 48.74 -52.02
N ASP A 141 29.11 49.70 -51.11
CA ASP A 141 30.24 49.68 -50.16
C ASP A 141 29.87 49.04 -48.81
N ASP A 142 28.60 49.06 -48.40
CA ASP A 142 28.14 48.47 -47.12
C ASP A 142 26.88 47.61 -47.29
N PHE A 143 26.93 46.41 -46.72
CA PHE A 143 25.89 45.40 -46.76
C PHE A 143 25.49 45.01 -45.34
N THR A 144 24.24 45.22 -44.96
CA THR A 144 23.72 44.74 -43.67
C THR A 144 22.61 43.72 -43.89
N LEU A 145 22.64 42.65 -43.11
CA LEU A 145 21.64 41.58 -43.14
C LEU A 145 20.61 41.81 -42.03
N HIS A 146 19.32 41.83 -42.39
CA HIS A 146 18.23 42.06 -41.44
C HIS A 146 17.29 40.86 -41.39
N ILE A 147 17.24 40.18 -40.25
CA ILE A 147 16.46 38.97 -40.03
C ILE A 147 15.29 39.31 -39.13
N PHE A 148 14.08 39.23 -39.67
CA PHE A 148 12.85 39.45 -38.92
C PHE A 148 12.24 38.12 -38.54
N THR A 149 11.65 38.07 -37.36
CA THR A 149 11.01 36.87 -36.83
C THR A 149 9.69 37.24 -36.18
N ASP A 150 8.70 36.37 -36.33
CA ASP A 150 7.39 36.53 -35.71
C ASP A 150 6.72 35.16 -35.50
N ALA A 151 5.73 35.11 -34.61
CA ALA A 151 4.82 33.98 -34.50
C ALA A 151 3.40 34.37 -34.06
N SER A 152 2.44 33.71 -34.68
CA SER A 152 1.03 33.71 -34.29
C SER A 152 0.62 32.35 -33.69
N ALA A 153 -0.63 32.25 -33.25
CA ALA A 153 -1.22 30.97 -32.84
C ALA A 153 -1.24 29.92 -33.97
N TYR A 154 -1.10 30.34 -35.23
CA TYR A 154 -1.25 29.51 -36.42
C TYR A 154 0.08 29.12 -37.06
N ALA A 155 1.06 30.02 -37.06
CA ALA A 155 2.35 29.82 -37.70
C ALA A 155 3.45 30.67 -37.06
N TYR A 156 4.69 30.28 -37.28
CA TYR A 156 5.87 31.08 -36.96
C TYR A 156 6.72 31.21 -38.21
N ALA A 157 7.28 32.40 -38.42
CA ALA A 157 7.95 32.74 -39.66
C ALA A 157 9.21 33.59 -39.42
N THR A 158 10.04 33.64 -40.45
CA THR A 158 11.18 34.53 -40.54
C THR A 158 11.38 35.00 -41.97
N CYS A 159 11.88 36.21 -42.15
CA CYS A 159 12.30 36.75 -43.44
C CYS A 159 13.63 37.51 -43.29
N ALA A 160 14.48 37.34 -44.29
CA ALA A 160 15.83 37.91 -44.36
C ALA A 160 15.87 38.94 -45.49
N PHE A 161 16.23 40.18 -45.15
CA PHE A 161 16.43 41.27 -46.10
C PHE A 161 17.90 41.65 -46.17
N LEU A 162 18.38 41.93 -47.37
CA LEU A 162 19.64 42.60 -47.60
C LEU A 162 19.37 44.10 -47.71
N ARG A 163 20.07 44.90 -46.91
CA ARG A 163 20.14 46.35 -47.07
C ARG A 163 21.50 46.69 -47.66
N CYS A 164 21.51 47.41 -48.78
CA CYS A 164 22.72 47.87 -49.44
C CYS A 164 22.69 49.39 -49.53
N GLU A 165 23.78 50.04 -49.12
CA GLU A 165 23.92 51.49 -49.15
C GLU A 165 25.09 51.91 -50.03
N PHE A 166 24.83 52.83 -50.96
CA PHE A 166 25.87 53.42 -51.82
C PHE A 166 25.58 54.88 -52.09
N LYS A 167 26.54 55.76 -51.74
CA LYS A 167 26.43 57.21 -51.96
C LYS A 167 25.10 57.81 -51.45
N GLY A 168 24.60 57.32 -50.31
CA GLY A 168 23.33 57.74 -49.71
C GLY A 168 22.07 57.15 -50.34
N GLN A 169 22.19 56.27 -51.33
CA GLN A 169 21.05 55.52 -51.88
C GLN A 169 20.96 54.15 -51.22
N VAL A 170 19.84 53.91 -50.52
CA VAL A 170 19.55 52.63 -49.85
C VAL A 170 18.65 51.77 -50.70
N THR A 171 18.98 50.49 -50.81
CA THR A 171 18.12 49.47 -51.42
C THR A 171 17.90 48.33 -50.44
N VAL A 172 16.66 47.87 -50.35
CA VAL A 172 16.26 46.74 -49.50
C VAL A 172 15.63 45.67 -50.38
N LYS A 173 16.08 44.42 -50.23
CA LYS A 173 15.60 43.28 -51.02
C LYS A 173 15.45 42.04 -50.14
N LEU A 174 14.31 41.34 -50.27
CA LEU A 174 14.12 40.04 -49.64
C LEU A 174 15.05 39.00 -50.29
N ILE A 175 15.86 38.32 -49.46
CA ILE A 175 16.73 37.23 -49.90
C ILE A 175 16.02 35.88 -49.74
N ALA A 176 15.40 35.68 -48.58
CA ALA A 176 14.76 34.43 -48.24
C ALA A 176 13.73 34.62 -47.13
N ALA A 177 12.67 33.84 -47.17
CA ALA A 177 11.65 33.76 -46.14
C ALA A 177 11.26 32.32 -45.88
N LYS A 178 10.85 32.04 -44.64
CA LYS A 178 10.43 30.70 -44.24
C LYS A 178 9.33 30.79 -43.20
N ALA A 179 8.16 30.27 -43.54
CA ALA A 179 7.04 30.11 -42.64
C ALA A 179 6.79 28.63 -42.33
N ARG A 180 6.45 28.33 -41.06
CA ARG A 180 6.08 26.98 -40.61
C ARG A 180 4.79 27.04 -39.82
N LEU A 181 3.91 26.07 -40.04
CA LEU A 181 2.70 25.91 -39.24
C LEU A 181 3.05 25.62 -37.77
N ALA A 182 2.27 26.19 -36.86
CA ALA A 182 2.35 25.88 -35.45
C ALA A 182 2.09 24.38 -35.23
N PRO A 183 2.79 23.73 -34.28
CA PRO A 183 2.58 22.32 -33.99
C PRO A 183 1.12 22.02 -33.58
N MET A 184 0.61 20.85 -33.99
CA MET A 184 -0.75 20.41 -33.64
C MET A 184 -0.99 20.28 -32.13
N LYS A 185 0.05 20.02 -31.35
CA LYS A 185 -0.01 20.09 -29.89
C LYS A 185 0.06 21.55 -29.47
N LYS A 186 -0.94 22.02 -28.73
CA LYS A 186 -1.01 23.41 -28.23
C LYS A 186 0.32 23.79 -27.55
N SER A 187 0.95 24.83 -28.08
CA SER A 187 2.12 25.50 -27.51
C SER A 187 1.70 26.92 -27.09
N THR A 188 2.41 27.50 -26.14
CA THR A 188 2.23 28.92 -25.79
C THR A 188 2.78 29.82 -26.91
N ILE A 189 2.23 31.02 -27.05
CA ILE A 189 2.69 32.00 -28.05
C ILE A 189 4.19 32.31 -27.88
N PRO A 190 4.71 32.60 -26.67
CA PRO A 190 6.15 32.80 -26.48
C PRO A 190 7.05 31.66 -26.95
N ARG A 191 6.60 30.41 -26.82
CA ARG A 191 7.35 29.26 -27.34
C ARG A 191 7.34 29.20 -28.87
N LEU A 192 6.27 29.64 -29.52
CA LEU A 192 6.20 29.74 -30.98
C LEU A 192 7.07 30.89 -31.48
N GLU A 193 7.05 32.04 -30.81
CA GLU A 193 7.94 33.17 -31.10
C GLU A 193 9.42 32.75 -30.97
N LEU A 194 9.76 31.97 -29.93
CA LEU A 194 11.11 31.41 -29.76
C LEU A 194 11.49 30.42 -30.89
N LEU A 195 10.52 29.69 -31.45
CA LEU A 195 10.75 28.85 -32.63
C LEU A 195 10.95 29.69 -33.89
N GLY A 196 10.25 30.82 -34.02
CA GLY A 196 10.50 31.85 -35.03
C GLY A 196 11.92 32.38 -34.95
N ALA A 197 12.34 32.80 -33.75
CA ALA A 197 13.70 33.25 -33.47
C ALA A 197 14.77 32.19 -33.83
N ALA A 198 14.57 30.93 -33.43
CA ALA A 198 15.47 29.83 -33.78
C ALA A 198 15.49 29.53 -35.29
N LEU A 199 14.37 29.72 -35.99
CA LEU A 199 14.30 29.59 -37.44
C LEU A 199 15.07 30.73 -38.12
N GLY A 200 14.94 31.96 -37.62
CA GLY A 200 15.69 33.13 -38.08
C GLY A 200 17.20 32.97 -37.91
N ALA A 201 17.66 32.51 -36.75
CA ALA A 201 19.08 32.24 -36.49
C ALA A 201 19.68 31.24 -37.51
N ARG A 202 18.94 30.16 -37.82
CA ARG A 202 19.38 29.17 -38.84
C ARG A 202 19.36 29.74 -40.25
N LEU A 203 18.35 30.56 -40.57
CA LEU A 203 18.27 31.20 -41.89
C LEU A 203 19.43 32.16 -42.08
N ALA A 204 19.73 32.98 -41.08
CA ALA A 204 20.86 33.90 -41.06
C ALA A 204 22.18 33.19 -41.31
N GLN A 205 22.47 32.12 -40.56
CA GLN A 205 23.68 31.30 -40.78
C GLN A 205 23.76 30.75 -42.21
N THR A 206 22.63 30.31 -42.77
CA THR A 206 22.59 29.77 -44.14
C THR A 206 22.91 30.87 -45.15
N VAL A 207 22.24 32.02 -45.04
CA VAL A 207 22.43 33.17 -45.93
C VAL A 207 23.85 33.72 -45.84
N ASP A 208 24.35 33.91 -44.61
CA ASP A 208 25.71 34.40 -44.35
C ASP A 208 26.77 33.46 -44.93
N SER A 209 26.60 32.15 -44.78
CA SER A 209 27.55 31.17 -45.34
C SER A 209 27.68 31.21 -46.87
N ILE A 210 26.63 31.68 -47.57
CA ILE A 210 26.54 31.78 -49.02
C ILE A 210 27.01 33.14 -49.50
N LEU A 211 26.45 34.23 -48.95
CA LEU A 211 26.73 35.59 -49.39
C LEU A 211 28.12 36.05 -48.92
N ARG A 212 28.49 35.81 -47.65
CA ARG A 212 29.76 36.21 -47.02
C ARG A 212 30.13 37.69 -47.23
N THR A 213 29.14 38.54 -47.47
CA THR A 213 29.31 39.95 -47.82
C THR A 213 28.79 40.91 -46.77
N ALA A 214 27.94 40.45 -45.84
CA ALA A 214 27.34 41.33 -44.85
C ALA A 214 28.38 41.77 -43.80
N SER A 215 28.52 43.08 -43.60
CA SER A 215 29.37 43.68 -42.56
C SER A 215 28.78 43.43 -41.16
N LYS A 216 27.45 43.41 -41.06
CA LYS A 216 26.70 43.21 -39.81
C LYS A 216 25.35 42.53 -40.04
N THR A 217 24.93 41.74 -39.06
CA THR A 217 23.62 41.09 -39.05
C THR A 217 22.79 41.59 -37.88
N TYR A 218 21.53 41.94 -38.15
CA TYR A 218 20.55 42.40 -37.16
C TYR A 218 19.41 41.40 -37.07
N PHE A 219 19.02 41.04 -35.84
CA PHE A 219 17.86 40.18 -35.57
C PHE A 219 16.75 40.99 -34.93
N TRP A 220 15.57 40.98 -35.54
CA TRP A 220 14.41 41.75 -35.13
C TRP A 220 13.28 40.82 -34.65
N CYS A 221 12.80 41.08 -33.44
CA CYS A 221 11.72 40.32 -32.80
C CYS A 221 10.83 41.27 -32.00
N ASP A 222 9.51 41.12 -32.13
CA ASP A 222 8.49 41.84 -31.35
C ASP A 222 8.25 41.24 -29.96
N SER A 223 8.65 40.00 -29.74
CA SER A 223 8.51 39.35 -28.44
C SER A 223 9.55 39.79 -27.42
N MET A 224 9.13 40.66 -26.50
CA MET A 224 9.88 41.01 -25.28
C MET A 224 10.26 39.76 -24.45
N VAL A 225 9.40 38.74 -24.44
CA VAL A 225 9.65 37.48 -23.70
C VAL A 225 10.82 36.71 -24.32
N VAL A 226 10.83 36.57 -25.64
CA VAL A 226 11.91 35.87 -26.36
C VAL A 226 13.23 36.64 -26.25
N LEU A 227 13.19 37.97 -26.43
CA LEU A 227 14.37 38.82 -26.24
C LEU A 227 14.94 38.68 -24.82
N SER A 228 14.08 38.66 -23.79
CA SER A 228 14.47 38.40 -22.41
C SER A 228 15.16 37.04 -22.25
N TRP A 229 14.58 35.97 -22.81
CA TRP A 229 15.17 34.63 -22.77
C TRP A 229 16.55 34.56 -23.46
N ILE A 230 16.71 35.24 -24.61
CA ILE A 230 17.97 35.29 -25.37
C ILE A 230 19.02 36.14 -24.65
N LYS A 231 18.64 37.25 -24.00
CA LYS A 231 19.60 38.14 -23.31
C LYS A 231 20.00 37.64 -21.91
N LYS A 232 19.08 37.06 -21.13
CA LYS A 232 19.36 36.66 -19.73
C LYS A 232 19.89 35.24 -19.57
N LYS A 233 20.96 35.07 -18.77
CA LYS A 233 21.53 33.76 -18.41
C LYS A 233 20.82 33.14 -17.20
N GLU A 234 19.57 32.73 -17.37
CA GLU A 234 18.76 32.08 -16.33
C GLU A 234 18.59 30.57 -16.62
N PRO A 235 18.29 29.74 -15.60
CA PRO A 235 18.06 28.31 -15.78
C PRO A 235 16.66 28.07 -16.36
N TRP A 236 16.47 28.35 -17.66
CA TRP A 236 15.22 28.09 -18.36
C TRP A 236 14.87 26.60 -18.40
N ASN A 237 13.58 26.29 -18.52
CA ASN A 237 13.09 24.92 -18.69
C ASN A 237 13.77 24.23 -19.90
N THR A 238 13.63 22.92 -20.05
CA THR A 238 14.36 22.17 -21.09
C THR A 238 14.04 22.64 -22.51
N PHE A 239 12.79 23.01 -22.81
CA PHE A 239 12.40 23.46 -24.16
C PHE A 239 13.03 24.81 -24.50
N VAL A 240 12.81 25.82 -23.64
CA VAL A 240 13.33 27.19 -23.82
C VAL A 240 14.84 27.18 -23.74
N GLY A 241 15.42 26.52 -22.74
CA GLY A 241 16.86 26.45 -22.54
C GLY A 241 17.61 25.86 -23.72
N ASN A 242 17.09 24.79 -24.35
CA ASN A 242 17.73 24.20 -25.53
C ASN A 242 17.65 25.12 -26.75
N ARG A 243 16.53 25.83 -26.98
CA ARG A 243 16.37 26.75 -28.11
C ARG A 243 17.15 28.04 -27.94
N VAL A 244 17.16 28.60 -26.74
CA VAL A 244 18.01 29.75 -26.40
C VAL A 244 19.48 29.41 -26.57
N LYS A 245 19.90 28.21 -26.14
CA LYS A 245 21.28 27.76 -26.37
C LYS A 245 21.60 27.69 -27.86
N GLU A 246 20.74 27.06 -28.65
CA GLU A 246 20.91 27.00 -30.11
C GLU A 246 21.01 28.40 -30.75
N ILE A 247 20.15 29.35 -30.36
CA ILE A 247 20.20 30.72 -30.87
C ILE A 247 21.53 31.40 -30.52
N ARG A 248 21.99 31.26 -29.26
CA ARG A 248 23.26 31.84 -28.79
C ARG A 248 24.49 31.17 -29.39
N ASP A 249 24.39 29.91 -29.79
CA ASP A 249 25.47 29.20 -30.48
C ASP A 249 25.58 29.67 -31.95
N LEU A 250 24.50 30.20 -32.52
CA LEU A 250 24.40 30.65 -33.92
C LEU A 250 24.53 32.16 -34.12
N THR A 251 24.26 32.97 -33.10
CA THR A 251 24.13 34.44 -33.21
C THR A 251 24.75 35.14 -32.00
N ASN A 252 25.15 36.40 -32.15
CA ASN A 252 25.53 37.23 -31.02
C ASN A 252 24.29 37.81 -30.34
N ILE A 253 24.31 37.88 -29.00
CA ILE A 253 23.19 38.34 -28.17
C ILE A 253 22.90 39.83 -28.42
N ASP A 254 23.94 40.62 -28.67
CA ASP A 254 23.85 42.08 -28.84
C ASP A 254 23.23 42.49 -30.19
N ASP A 255 23.15 41.56 -31.15
CA ASP A 255 22.55 41.78 -32.47
C ASP A 255 21.00 41.68 -32.44
N TRP A 256 20.41 41.21 -31.32
CA TRP A 256 18.97 41.07 -31.14
C TRP A 256 18.31 42.36 -30.65
N ARG A 257 17.44 42.92 -31.51
CA ARG A 257 16.69 44.16 -31.32
C ARG A 257 15.18 43.91 -31.29
N HIS A 258 14.49 44.82 -30.61
CA HIS A 258 13.03 44.84 -30.60
C HIS A 258 12.50 45.59 -31.82
N VAL A 259 11.43 45.09 -32.43
CA VAL A 259 10.64 45.80 -33.45
C VAL A 259 9.16 45.73 -33.05
N PRO A 260 8.38 46.82 -33.09
CA PRO A 260 6.95 46.72 -32.84
C PRO A 260 6.27 45.83 -33.90
N GLY A 261 5.33 44.97 -33.47
CA GLY A 261 4.66 44.01 -34.36
C GLY A 261 3.95 44.64 -35.57
N GLU A 262 3.40 45.86 -35.42
CA GLU A 262 2.72 46.60 -36.50
C GLU A 262 3.66 46.96 -37.67
N VAL A 263 4.96 47.09 -37.40
CA VAL A 263 5.98 47.43 -38.41
C VAL A 263 6.95 46.26 -38.65
N ASN A 264 6.61 45.06 -38.16
CA ASN A 264 7.38 43.83 -38.36
C ASN A 264 6.94 43.13 -39.66
N PRO A 265 7.79 43.07 -40.71
CA PRO A 265 7.42 42.44 -41.98
C PRO A 265 7.16 40.94 -41.85
N ALA A 266 7.68 40.26 -40.81
CA ALA A 266 7.43 38.84 -40.59
C ALA A 266 5.98 38.53 -40.17
N ASP A 267 5.24 39.53 -39.66
CA ASP A 267 3.83 39.39 -39.24
C ASP A 267 2.93 38.97 -40.41
N LEU A 268 3.19 39.47 -41.62
CA LEU A 268 2.43 39.06 -42.81
C LEU A 268 2.60 37.57 -43.12
N ALA A 269 3.74 36.95 -42.76
CA ALA A 269 3.99 35.53 -42.99
C ALA A 269 3.43 34.62 -41.88
N THR A 270 2.90 35.19 -40.79
CA THR A 270 2.24 34.47 -39.69
C THR A 270 0.74 34.74 -39.62
N ARG A 271 0.27 35.82 -40.25
CA ARG A 271 -1.13 36.15 -40.49
C ARG A 271 -1.54 35.69 -41.89
N CYS A 272 -2.74 35.14 -42.02
CA CYS A 272 -3.24 34.75 -43.34
C CYS A 272 -3.51 36.01 -44.18
N CYS A 273 -3.02 36.04 -45.40
CA CYS A 273 -3.45 36.99 -46.42
C CYS A 273 -3.81 36.24 -47.72
N ASP A 274 -4.58 36.88 -48.59
CA ASP A 274 -4.81 36.36 -49.92
C ASP A 274 -3.79 36.89 -50.95
N TRP A 275 -3.89 36.46 -52.20
CA TRP A 275 -2.95 36.88 -53.24
C TRP A 275 -3.08 38.35 -53.64
N SER A 276 -4.25 38.96 -53.47
CA SER A 276 -4.47 40.39 -53.70
C SER A 276 -3.79 41.20 -52.61
N ASP A 277 -3.97 40.81 -51.35
CA ASP A 277 -3.32 41.42 -50.19
C ASP A 277 -1.78 41.34 -50.32
N LEU A 278 -1.28 40.16 -50.72
CA LEU A 278 0.15 39.95 -50.95
C LEU A 278 0.70 40.91 -52.01
N LEU A 279 0.00 41.05 -53.14
CA LEU A 279 0.40 41.96 -54.22
C LEU A 279 0.40 43.43 -53.76
N GLN A 280 -0.61 43.84 -52.99
CA GLN A 280 -0.73 45.21 -52.49
C GLN A 280 0.34 45.55 -51.44
N SER A 281 0.66 44.60 -50.55
CA SER A 281 1.62 44.80 -49.47
C SER A 281 3.07 44.95 -49.96
N LYS A 282 3.41 44.34 -51.10
CA LYS A 282 4.78 44.29 -51.65
C LYS A 282 5.84 43.97 -50.60
N TRP A 283 5.53 43.05 -49.69
CA TRP A 283 6.33 42.84 -48.48
C TRP A 283 7.81 42.45 -48.76
N TRP A 284 8.11 41.94 -49.95
CA TRP A 284 9.47 41.65 -50.42
C TRP A 284 10.36 42.89 -50.65
N GLU A 285 9.78 44.09 -50.67
CA GLU A 285 10.51 45.37 -50.68
C GLU A 285 11.01 45.75 -49.27
N GLY A 286 10.51 45.07 -48.23
CA GLY A 286 10.89 45.34 -46.84
C GLY A 286 10.19 46.57 -46.25
N PRO A 287 10.38 46.83 -44.95
CA PRO A 287 9.69 47.91 -44.27
C PRO A 287 10.31 49.28 -44.60
N GLY A 288 9.49 50.31 -44.80
CA GLY A 288 9.93 51.63 -45.24
C GLY A 288 10.97 52.30 -44.33
N TRP A 289 10.93 52.04 -43.02
CA TRP A 289 11.90 52.61 -42.07
C TRP A 289 13.32 52.06 -42.27
N LEU A 290 13.49 50.91 -42.92
CA LEU A 290 14.81 50.30 -43.15
C LEU A 290 15.62 51.03 -44.24
N TYR A 291 14.95 51.89 -45.02
CA TYR A 291 15.58 52.77 -46.01
C TYR A 291 16.24 54.00 -45.39
N ASN A 292 15.93 54.31 -44.14
CA ASN A 292 16.50 55.44 -43.42
C ASN A 292 17.78 55.01 -42.67
N ASP A 293 18.46 55.98 -42.06
CA ASP A 293 19.66 55.77 -41.25
C ASP A 293 19.37 54.99 -39.95
N GLU A 294 20.38 54.32 -39.41
CA GLU A 294 20.24 53.41 -38.26
C GLU A 294 19.67 54.10 -37.01
N GLU A 295 19.91 55.39 -36.82
CA GLU A 295 19.37 56.19 -35.70
C GLU A 295 17.85 56.32 -35.74
N SER A 296 17.25 56.17 -36.92
CA SER A 296 15.80 56.28 -37.13
C SER A 296 15.08 54.93 -37.07
N TRP A 297 15.83 53.82 -36.96
CA TRP A 297 15.23 52.50 -36.85
C TRP A 297 14.51 52.33 -35.51
N PRO A 298 13.52 51.43 -35.42
CA PRO A 298 12.82 51.17 -34.17
C PRO A 298 13.81 50.78 -33.06
N CYS A 299 13.87 51.58 -32.00
CA CYS A 299 14.64 51.29 -30.80
C CYS A 299 13.71 51.40 -29.60
N SER A 300 13.32 50.27 -29.03
CA SER A 300 12.58 50.24 -27.76
C SER A 300 13.56 49.91 -26.64
N GLU A 301 13.63 50.75 -25.61
CA GLU A 301 14.36 50.42 -24.39
C GLU A 301 13.72 49.20 -23.73
N VAL A 302 14.46 48.09 -23.68
CA VAL A 302 14.03 46.87 -22.99
C VAL A 302 14.28 47.05 -21.49
N SER A 303 13.43 47.83 -20.81
CA SER A 303 13.64 48.20 -19.41
C SER A 303 13.19 47.12 -18.42
N GLU A 304 12.11 46.39 -18.72
CA GLU A 304 11.55 45.37 -17.83
C GLU A 304 11.31 44.04 -18.53
N THR A 305 11.71 42.94 -17.88
CA THR A 305 11.41 41.61 -18.40
C THR A 305 10.00 41.19 -18.01
N PRO A 306 9.15 40.81 -18.97
CA PRO A 306 7.77 40.43 -18.66
C PRO A 306 7.73 39.27 -17.66
N ASP A 307 6.78 39.33 -16.72
CA ASP A 307 6.57 38.26 -15.72
C ASP A 307 6.36 36.89 -16.39
N GLU A 308 5.74 36.88 -17.56
CA GLU A 308 5.52 35.69 -18.40
C GLU A 308 6.84 34.96 -18.74
N ALA A 309 7.95 35.69 -18.91
CA ALA A 309 9.25 35.09 -19.18
C ALA A 309 9.71 34.19 -18.03
N PHE A 310 9.35 34.53 -16.79
CA PHE A 310 9.73 33.76 -15.60
C PHE A 310 8.87 32.52 -15.36
N LEU A 311 7.70 32.40 -16.00
CA LEU A 311 6.88 31.18 -15.94
C LEU A 311 7.64 29.95 -16.46
N GLU A 312 8.56 30.15 -17.41
CA GLU A 312 9.39 29.11 -18.01
C GLU A 312 10.77 28.97 -17.37
N ARG A 313 11.04 29.72 -16.29
CA ARG A 313 12.21 29.46 -15.45
C ARG A 313 12.03 28.07 -14.85
N ARG A 314 13.08 27.23 -14.87
CA ARG A 314 13.03 25.97 -14.10
C ARG A 314 12.64 26.35 -12.70
N LYS A 315 11.54 25.78 -12.23
CA LYS A 315 11.26 25.71 -10.80
C LYS A 315 12.43 24.92 -10.22
N THR A 316 13.49 25.61 -9.85
CA THR A 316 14.40 25.11 -8.84
C THR A 316 13.47 24.75 -7.71
N VAL A 317 13.42 23.47 -7.34
CA VAL A 317 12.79 23.06 -6.10
C VAL A 317 13.64 23.73 -5.03
N VAL A 318 13.31 24.98 -4.72
CA VAL A 318 13.74 25.62 -3.50
C VAL A 318 13.01 24.81 -2.46
N THR A 319 13.72 23.81 -1.94
CA THR A 319 13.26 23.13 -0.75
C THR A 319 13.46 24.18 0.33
N ASN A 320 12.45 25.02 0.54
CA ASN A 320 12.37 25.77 1.77
C ASN A 320 12.34 24.71 2.85
N LEU A 321 13.47 24.51 3.52
CA LEU A 321 13.49 23.78 4.77
C LEU A 321 12.73 24.68 5.74
N ALA A 322 11.40 24.56 5.74
CA ALA A 322 10.61 25.09 6.81
C ALA A 322 11.07 24.33 8.05
N THR A 323 11.97 24.94 8.83
CA THR A 323 12.20 24.61 10.24
C THR A 323 10.96 25.04 11.04
N GLY A 324 9.80 24.54 10.62
CA GLY A 324 8.53 24.69 11.28
C GLY A 324 8.24 23.39 12.01
N ASN A 325 8.37 23.46 13.34
CA ASN A 325 7.88 22.51 14.35
C ASN A 325 8.34 21.04 14.23
N GLU A 326 9.28 20.68 15.11
CA GLU A 326 9.39 19.45 15.92
C GLU A 326 8.92 18.08 15.35
N VAL A 327 8.91 17.83 14.05
CA VAL A 327 8.83 16.44 13.57
C VAL A 327 10.21 15.81 13.74
N ARG A 328 10.36 14.97 14.76
CA ARG A 328 11.53 14.10 14.93
C ARG A 328 11.74 13.33 13.62
N PHE A 329 12.89 13.52 12.96
CA PHE A 329 13.22 12.77 11.75
C PHE A 329 13.17 11.26 12.02
N GLY A 330 13.43 10.85 13.26
CA GLY A 330 13.19 9.54 13.84
C GLY A 330 11.80 8.95 13.59
N ASP A 331 10.74 9.78 13.56
CA ASP A 331 9.36 9.33 13.38
C ASP A 331 9.11 8.78 11.98
N ARG A 332 9.90 9.21 10.99
CA ARG A 332 9.85 8.65 9.62
C ARG A 332 10.26 7.18 9.55
N PHE A 333 10.89 6.64 10.60
CA PHE A 333 11.23 5.23 10.66
C PHE A 333 10.13 4.38 11.33
N LEU A 334 9.08 5.01 11.90
CA LEU A 334 7.95 4.30 12.54
C LEU A 334 7.15 3.43 11.55
N TYR A 335 7.13 3.80 10.27
CA TYR A 335 6.53 3.01 9.18
C TYR A 335 7.13 1.60 9.05
N PHE A 336 8.34 1.38 9.56
CA PHE A 336 9.00 0.09 9.50
C PHE A 336 8.86 -0.68 10.82
N SER A 337 8.40 -1.94 10.70
CA SER A 337 8.23 -2.86 11.84
C SER A 337 9.48 -3.68 12.17
N SER A 338 10.57 -3.52 11.42
CA SER A 338 11.80 -4.33 11.54
C SER A 338 13.06 -3.47 11.48
N TYR A 339 13.88 -3.57 12.53
CA TYR A 339 15.17 -2.90 12.61
C TYR A 339 16.12 -3.26 11.46
N LYS A 340 16.15 -4.54 11.05
CA LYS A 340 16.96 -4.97 9.88
C LYS A 340 16.51 -4.31 8.57
N LYS A 341 15.20 -4.07 8.40
CA LYS A 341 14.68 -3.37 7.21
C LYS A 341 15.09 -1.89 7.24
N ILE A 342 15.00 -1.26 8.42
CA ILE A 342 15.45 0.13 8.62
C ILE A 342 16.94 0.25 8.26
N LEU A 343 17.80 -0.61 8.82
CA LEU A 343 19.24 -0.62 8.52
C LEU A 343 19.53 -0.76 7.02
N ARG A 344 18.91 -1.74 6.34
CA ARG A 344 19.13 -1.95 4.91
C ARG A 344 18.61 -0.78 4.07
N MET A 345 17.46 -0.22 4.43
CA MET A 345 16.90 0.94 3.75
C MET A 345 17.83 2.15 3.89
N THR A 346 18.27 2.45 5.11
CA THR A 346 19.25 3.51 5.37
C THR A 346 20.54 3.28 4.59
N ALA A 347 21.04 2.04 4.52
CA ALA A 347 22.23 1.70 3.74
C ALA A 347 22.02 1.94 2.23
N TYR A 348 20.86 1.58 1.67
CA TYR A 348 20.53 1.87 0.27
C TYR A 348 20.38 3.37 -0.01
N VAL A 349 19.82 4.14 0.92
CA VAL A 349 19.73 5.60 0.81
C VAL A 349 21.14 6.22 0.81
N LEU A 350 22.01 5.81 1.74
CA LEU A 350 23.39 6.27 1.79
C LEU A 350 24.17 5.88 0.52
N ARG A 351 23.95 4.67 0.00
CA ARG A 351 24.53 4.22 -1.27
C ARG A 351 24.07 5.09 -2.43
N PHE A 352 22.78 5.38 -2.52
CA PHE A 352 22.24 6.26 -3.56
C PHE A 352 22.89 7.64 -3.51
N CYS A 353 22.99 8.23 -2.32
CA CYS A 353 23.71 9.49 -2.10
C CYS A 353 25.17 9.42 -2.54
N ASN A 354 25.87 8.30 -2.26
CA ASN A 354 27.24 8.09 -2.73
C ASN A 354 27.30 7.96 -4.26
N ASN A 355 26.39 7.19 -4.87
CA ASN A 355 26.38 6.92 -6.31
C ASN A 355 26.01 8.16 -7.15
N ILE A 356 25.40 9.20 -6.58
CA ILE A 356 25.13 10.46 -7.31
C ILE A 356 26.34 11.41 -7.29
N LYS A 357 27.25 11.28 -6.31
CA LYS A 357 28.47 12.11 -6.25
C LYS A 357 29.38 11.81 -7.45
N ARG A 358 29.89 12.86 -8.11
CA ARG A 358 30.68 12.77 -9.35
C ARG A 358 31.96 11.93 -9.19
N ASN A 359 32.65 12.04 -8.05
CA ASN A 359 33.96 11.42 -7.81
C ASN A 359 33.93 10.23 -6.85
N SER A 360 32.75 9.68 -6.54
CA SER A 360 32.63 8.54 -5.62
C SER A 360 32.53 7.22 -6.40
N PRO A 361 33.18 6.14 -5.92
CA PRO A 361 33.08 4.83 -6.54
C PRO A 361 31.63 4.36 -6.54
N LYS A 362 31.15 3.89 -7.70
CA LYS A 362 29.76 3.43 -7.85
C LYS A 362 29.63 2.02 -7.28
N LEU A 363 28.72 1.86 -6.32
CA LEU A 363 28.42 0.58 -5.67
C LEU A 363 27.17 -0.04 -6.31
N VAL A 364 27.30 -1.22 -6.91
CA VAL A 364 26.25 -1.83 -7.76
C VAL A 364 25.79 -3.23 -7.28
N ASN A 365 26.43 -3.82 -6.28
CA ASN A 365 26.17 -5.20 -5.83
C ASN A 365 25.33 -5.30 -4.55
N SER A 366 25.28 -6.45 -3.86
CA SER A 366 24.66 -6.56 -2.52
C SER A 366 25.27 -5.56 -1.52
N LEU A 367 24.53 -5.21 -0.47
CA LEU A 367 25.03 -4.33 0.60
C LEU A 367 26.25 -4.98 1.28
N SER A 368 27.35 -4.25 1.37
CA SER A 368 28.54 -4.67 2.12
C SER A 368 28.34 -4.50 3.63
N CYS A 369 29.16 -5.17 4.44
CA CYS A 369 29.15 -4.99 5.89
C CYS A 369 29.45 -3.53 6.28
N GLU A 370 30.38 -2.87 5.58
CA GLU A 370 30.71 -1.46 5.82
C GLU A 370 29.53 -0.52 5.56
N GLU A 371 28.72 -0.77 4.53
CA GLU A 371 27.52 0.02 4.25
C GLU A 371 26.47 -0.13 5.34
N ILE A 372 26.33 -1.34 5.90
CA ILE A 372 25.42 -1.62 7.00
C ILE A 372 25.93 -0.95 8.29
N GLN A 373 27.23 -0.98 8.55
CA GLN A 373 27.84 -0.34 9.71
C GLN A 373 27.68 1.19 9.65
N LYS A 374 27.96 1.81 8.50
CA LYS A 374 27.71 3.25 8.28
C LYS A 374 26.23 3.62 8.45
N ALA A 375 25.33 2.75 8.02
CA ALA A 375 23.90 2.95 8.23
C ALA A 375 23.51 2.88 9.71
N GLU A 376 24.10 1.96 10.48
CA GLU A 376 23.90 1.86 11.92
C GLU A 376 24.41 3.12 12.64
N GLU A 377 25.62 3.57 12.34
CA GLU A 377 26.20 4.82 12.88
C GLU A 377 25.33 6.04 12.55
N THR A 378 24.80 6.12 11.33
CA THR A 378 23.91 7.22 10.91
C THR A 378 22.61 7.22 11.72
N LEU A 379 22.01 6.06 11.97
CA LEU A 379 20.81 5.95 12.80
C LEU A 379 21.08 6.36 14.25
N ILE A 380 22.24 5.98 14.79
CA ILE A 380 22.66 6.40 16.13
C ILE A 380 22.82 7.93 16.20
N LYS A 381 23.46 8.54 15.20
CA LYS A 381 23.60 10.00 15.11
C LYS A 381 22.26 10.70 15.10
N ILE A 382 21.27 10.19 14.34
CA ILE A 382 19.90 10.71 14.34
C ILE A 382 19.27 10.63 15.74
N MET A 383 19.36 9.46 16.39
CA MET A 383 18.83 9.27 17.75
C MET A 383 19.45 10.26 18.73
N GLN A 384 20.75 10.51 18.63
CA GLN A 384 21.49 11.41 19.51
C GLN A 384 21.23 12.89 19.17
N SER A 385 21.05 13.27 17.91
CA SER A 385 20.70 14.65 17.54
C SER A 385 19.31 15.05 18.02
N GLU A 386 18.39 14.08 18.10
CA GLU A 386 17.01 14.30 18.56
C GLU A 386 16.84 14.16 20.07
N TRP A 387 17.92 13.85 20.80
CA TRP A 387 17.86 13.71 22.24
C TRP A 387 17.87 15.09 22.92
N PRO A 388 16.79 15.49 23.64
CA PRO A 388 16.67 16.83 24.19
C PRO A 388 17.82 17.20 25.13
N SER A 389 18.40 18.39 24.93
CA SER A 389 19.54 18.90 25.70
C SER A 389 19.24 18.98 27.19
N GLU A 390 18.05 19.43 27.58
CA GLU A 390 17.58 19.51 28.98
C GLU A 390 17.60 18.15 29.71
N ILE A 391 17.28 17.07 28.99
CA ILE A 391 17.30 15.71 29.54
C ILE A 391 18.74 15.20 29.59
N ARG A 392 19.57 15.55 28.61
CA ARG A 392 20.99 15.21 28.53
C ARG A 392 21.79 15.82 29.68
N GLU A 393 21.57 17.10 29.99
CA GLU A 393 22.25 17.80 31.10
C GLU A 393 22.01 17.12 32.45
N LYS A 394 20.80 16.58 32.70
CA LYS A 394 20.47 15.85 33.94
C LYS A 394 21.30 14.58 34.17
N TYR A 395 21.95 14.04 33.13
CA TYR A 395 22.79 12.85 33.27
C TYR A 395 24.28 13.17 33.38
N LYS A 396 24.73 14.42 33.11
CA LYS A 396 26.14 14.80 33.19
C LYS A 396 26.72 14.64 34.61
N ASP A 397 25.89 14.86 35.62
CA ASP A 397 26.31 14.71 37.03
C ASP A 397 26.54 13.25 37.44
N THR A 398 26.00 12.28 36.68
CA THR A 398 26.05 10.84 37.02
C THR A 398 26.88 10.02 36.03
N ILE A 399 27.05 10.52 34.80
CA ILE A 399 27.69 9.81 33.69
C ILE A 399 28.58 10.79 32.93
N GLN A 400 29.86 10.44 32.78
CA GLN A 400 30.77 11.18 31.91
C GLN A 400 30.57 10.74 30.46
N PHE A 401 30.12 11.68 29.63
CA PHE A 401 29.99 11.50 28.19
C PHE A 401 31.24 12.04 27.50
N PHE A 402 31.69 11.34 26.45
CA PHE A 402 32.66 11.86 25.51
C PHE A 402 32.19 11.57 24.08
N GLU A 403 32.69 12.33 23.12
CA GLU A 403 32.28 12.24 21.73
C GLU A 403 33.42 11.69 20.88
N GLU A 404 33.11 10.69 20.08
CA GLU A 404 34.05 10.05 19.15
C GLU A 404 33.39 9.93 17.78
N ASN A 405 34.01 10.46 16.73
CA ASN A 405 33.48 10.44 15.36
C ASN A 405 32.04 10.99 15.21
N GLY A 406 31.65 11.93 16.07
CA GLY A 406 30.31 12.51 16.10
C GLY A 406 29.26 11.63 16.80
N ILE A 407 29.68 10.67 17.62
CA ILE A 407 28.82 9.76 18.38
C ILE A 407 29.16 9.88 19.87
N LEU A 408 28.14 10.09 20.70
CA LEU A 408 28.27 10.12 22.15
C LEU A 408 28.44 8.72 22.72
N LYS A 409 29.51 8.53 23.50
CA LYS A 409 29.87 7.31 24.22
C LYS A 409 30.03 7.60 25.72
N VAL A 410 30.05 6.53 26.52
CA VAL A 410 30.29 6.59 27.97
C VAL A 410 31.55 5.81 28.29
N GLN A 411 32.38 6.35 29.16
CA GLN A 411 33.52 5.59 29.69
C GLN A 411 33.06 4.76 30.88
N THR A 412 33.18 3.43 30.78
CA THR A 412 32.90 2.55 31.91
C THR A 412 34.06 2.57 32.92
N ARG A 413 33.86 2.03 34.12
CA ARG A 413 34.95 1.85 35.10
C ARG A 413 35.93 0.72 34.75
N LEU A 414 35.70 0.02 33.64
CA LEU A 414 36.47 -1.14 33.19
C LEU A 414 37.52 -0.77 32.14
N ILE A 415 38.07 0.46 32.19
CA ILE A 415 39.02 0.98 31.18
C ILE A 415 40.26 0.08 31.01
N LEU A 416 40.63 -0.67 32.06
CA LEU A 416 41.80 -1.56 32.08
C LEU A 416 41.49 -3.03 31.69
N SER A 417 40.22 -3.37 31.37
CA SER A 417 39.88 -4.73 30.93
C SER A 417 40.31 -4.96 29.47
N GLN A 418 40.71 -6.18 29.11
CA GLN A 418 40.97 -6.59 27.71
C GLN A 418 39.68 -6.81 26.89
N ASP A 419 38.54 -6.30 27.37
CA ASP A 419 37.25 -6.44 26.71
C ASP A 419 37.16 -5.57 25.44
N PRO A 420 36.26 -5.89 24.50
CA PRO A 420 36.06 -5.10 23.28
C PRO A 420 35.80 -3.62 23.57
N GLU A 421 36.27 -2.75 22.67
CA GLU A 421 36.13 -1.29 22.81
C GLU A 421 34.68 -0.83 22.95
N ASP A 422 33.74 -1.50 22.26
CA ASP A 422 32.30 -1.27 22.38
C ASP A 422 31.73 -1.56 23.78
N PHE A 423 32.41 -2.39 24.58
CA PHE A 423 32.02 -2.74 25.95
C PHE A 423 32.66 -1.81 26.99
N THR A 424 33.91 -1.39 26.78
CA THR A 424 34.59 -0.43 27.64
C THR A 424 34.09 1.00 27.43
N HIS A 425 33.70 1.31 26.18
CA HIS A 425 33.20 2.61 25.72
C HIS A 425 31.84 2.49 24.99
N PRO A 426 30.77 2.04 25.66
CA PRO A 426 29.48 1.79 25.03
C PRO A 426 28.85 3.07 24.49
N THR A 427 28.20 2.92 23.34
CA THR A 427 27.52 4.02 22.65
C THR A 427 26.20 4.37 23.34
N VAL A 428 25.94 5.65 23.58
CA VAL A 428 24.73 6.09 24.28
C VAL A 428 23.53 6.04 23.35
N LEU A 429 22.49 5.30 23.76
CA LEU A 429 21.21 5.29 23.06
C LEU A 429 20.11 5.95 23.91
N PRO A 430 19.61 7.13 23.48
CA PRO A 430 18.53 7.82 24.18
C PRO A 430 17.18 7.17 23.93
N ASP A 431 16.18 7.60 24.69
CA ASP A 431 14.79 7.17 24.49
C ASP A 431 14.27 7.71 23.14
N HIS A 432 13.99 6.80 22.21
CA HIS A 432 13.72 7.12 20.82
C HIS A 432 12.97 5.96 20.14
N PRO A 433 12.07 6.20 19.17
CA PRO A 433 11.35 5.13 18.46
C PRO A 433 12.25 4.04 17.83
N LEU A 434 13.40 4.42 17.28
CA LEU A 434 14.40 3.47 16.75
C LEU A 434 14.95 2.52 17.83
N LEU A 435 15.08 2.98 19.08
CA LEU A 435 15.51 2.14 20.21
C LEU A 435 14.50 1.02 20.44
N GLU A 436 13.20 1.31 20.36
CA GLU A 436 12.14 0.30 20.49
C GLU A 436 12.32 -0.82 19.47
N ARG A 437 12.57 -0.46 18.21
CA ARG A 437 12.77 -1.42 17.11
C ARG A 437 14.04 -2.25 17.32
N LEU A 438 15.14 -1.65 17.78
CA LEU A 438 16.37 -2.36 18.12
C LEU A 438 16.14 -3.35 19.27
N VAL A 439 15.52 -2.91 20.37
CA VAL A 439 15.24 -3.77 21.55
C VAL A 439 14.34 -4.94 21.16
N LEU A 440 13.26 -4.70 20.39
CA LEU A 440 12.39 -5.77 19.89
C LEU A 440 13.13 -6.72 18.94
N HIS A 441 14.06 -6.21 18.14
CA HIS A 441 14.88 -7.04 17.27
C HIS A 441 15.78 -7.98 18.09
N THR A 442 16.52 -7.45 19.05
CA THR A 442 17.40 -8.23 19.95
C THR A 442 16.61 -9.25 20.78
N HIS A 443 15.46 -8.85 21.31
CA HIS A 443 14.57 -9.78 22.02
C HIS A 443 14.10 -10.94 21.14
N ARG A 444 13.77 -10.68 19.86
CA ARG A 444 13.34 -11.72 18.92
C ARG A 444 14.49 -12.60 18.46
N SER A 445 15.70 -12.06 18.25
CA SER A 445 16.87 -12.85 17.87
C SER A 445 17.33 -13.78 18.99
N LEU A 446 17.14 -13.36 20.24
CA LEU A 446 17.37 -14.18 21.44
C LEU A 446 16.15 -15.04 21.82
N MET A 447 15.30 -15.42 20.85
CA MET A 447 14.16 -16.32 21.07
C MET A 447 13.20 -15.87 22.18
N HIS A 448 12.89 -14.58 22.22
CA HIS A 448 12.03 -13.96 23.23
C HIS A 448 12.58 -13.99 24.67
N ALA A 449 13.90 -13.88 24.80
CA ALA A 449 14.57 -13.82 26.10
C ALA A 449 14.00 -12.73 27.03
N GLY A 450 14.12 -12.96 28.34
CA GLY A 450 13.62 -12.06 29.37
C GLY A 450 14.32 -10.69 29.40
N VAL A 451 13.79 -9.79 30.23
CA VAL A 451 14.29 -8.39 30.33
C VAL A 451 15.78 -8.33 30.65
N LEU A 452 16.27 -9.14 31.58
CA LEU A 452 17.67 -9.10 32.02
C LEU A 452 18.62 -9.59 30.94
N THR A 453 18.29 -10.71 30.28
CA THR A 453 19.08 -11.28 29.18
C THR A 453 19.13 -10.35 27.97
N THR A 454 17.98 -9.78 27.59
CA THR A 454 17.91 -8.82 26.47
C THR A 454 18.73 -7.56 26.78
N LEU A 455 18.68 -7.07 28.02
CA LEU A 455 19.48 -5.92 28.44
C LEU A 455 20.98 -6.23 28.49
N ALA A 456 21.37 -7.43 28.91
CA ALA A 456 22.77 -7.85 28.94
C ALA A 456 23.37 -7.83 27.53
N GLN A 457 22.67 -8.41 26.54
CA GLN A 457 23.13 -8.38 25.14
C GLN A 457 23.25 -6.96 24.58
N LEU A 458 22.31 -6.07 24.91
CA LEU A 458 22.37 -4.68 24.45
C LEU A 458 23.54 -3.93 25.10
N ARG A 459 23.91 -4.27 26.33
CA ARG A 459 25.02 -3.65 27.07
C ARG A 459 26.40 -3.99 26.54
N GLU A 460 26.53 -5.01 25.70
CA GLU A 460 27.79 -5.33 25.02
C GLU A 460 28.26 -4.20 24.10
N LYS A 461 27.33 -3.38 23.60
CA LYS A 461 27.60 -2.29 22.64
C LYS A 461 26.99 -0.93 23.03
N PHE A 462 25.91 -0.95 23.82
CA PHE A 462 25.08 0.24 24.03
C PHE A 462 24.82 0.54 25.51
N TRP A 463 24.89 1.82 25.85
CA TRP A 463 24.46 2.36 27.13
C TRP A 463 23.10 3.03 27.01
N ILE A 464 22.07 2.42 27.61
CA ILE A 464 20.69 2.92 27.59
C ILE A 464 20.35 3.54 28.96
N PRO A 465 20.06 4.86 29.05
CA PRO A 465 19.62 5.49 30.29
C PRO A 465 18.37 4.80 30.85
N LYS A 466 18.38 4.44 32.13
CA LYS A 466 17.30 3.66 32.78
C LYS A 466 16.95 2.37 32.02
N GLY A 467 17.93 1.72 31.36
CA GLY A 467 17.73 0.63 30.41
C GLY A 467 16.82 -0.51 30.88
N ARG A 468 16.88 -0.92 32.15
CA ARG A 468 15.96 -1.95 32.70
C ARG A 468 14.49 -1.54 32.61
N ARG A 469 14.17 -0.27 32.88
CA ARG A 469 12.80 0.26 32.81
C ARG A 469 12.33 0.35 31.36
N VAL A 470 13.20 0.85 30.47
CA VAL A 470 12.93 1.01 29.03
C VAL A 470 12.70 -0.34 28.37
N VAL A 471 13.64 -1.28 28.50
CA VAL A 471 13.51 -2.64 27.95
C VAL A 471 12.27 -3.35 28.51
N LYS A 472 11.98 -3.24 29.81
CA LYS A 472 10.77 -3.82 30.41
C LYS A 472 9.48 -3.24 29.79
N ALA A 473 9.43 -1.94 29.53
CA ALA A 473 8.28 -1.30 28.90
C ALA A 473 8.08 -1.80 27.47
N ILE A 474 9.15 -1.89 26.69
CA ILE A 474 9.11 -2.35 25.29
C ILE A 474 8.71 -3.83 25.20
N LEU A 475 9.31 -4.71 26.02
CA LEU A 475 8.99 -6.15 25.98
C LEU A 475 7.54 -6.45 26.38
N ARG A 476 6.91 -5.62 27.21
CA ARG A 476 5.48 -5.74 27.55
C ARG A 476 4.57 -5.58 26.33
N GLN A 477 5.01 -4.88 25.29
CA GLN A 477 4.24 -4.70 24.05
C GLN A 477 4.39 -5.89 23.08
N CYS A 478 5.35 -6.80 23.31
CA CYS A 478 5.57 -7.93 22.41
C CYS A 478 4.37 -8.89 22.42
N ILE A 479 3.65 -8.99 21.30
CA ILE A 479 2.44 -9.80 21.16
C ILE A 479 2.71 -11.26 21.57
N LYS A 480 3.78 -11.88 21.09
CA LYS A 480 4.09 -13.29 21.42
C LYS A 480 4.25 -13.50 22.93
N CYS A 481 4.95 -12.61 23.62
CA CYS A 481 5.08 -12.65 25.06
C CYS A 481 3.77 -12.32 25.77
N LYS A 482 2.99 -11.33 25.30
CA LYS A 482 1.64 -11.01 25.80
C LYS A 482 0.71 -12.23 25.71
N ARG A 483 0.68 -12.96 24.59
CA ARG A 483 -0.15 -14.18 24.42
C ARG A 483 0.18 -15.26 25.45
N LEU A 484 1.46 -15.44 25.77
CA LEU A 484 1.91 -16.43 26.74
C LEU A 484 1.64 -15.98 28.19
N THR A 485 1.76 -14.68 28.46
CA THR A 485 1.67 -14.09 29.81
C THR A 485 0.30 -13.52 30.19
N ALA A 486 -0.63 -13.37 29.24
CA ALA A 486 -1.95 -12.81 29.49
C ALA A 486 -2.69 -13.62 30.58
N GLY A 487 -3.17 -12.90 31.60
CA GLY A 487 -3.98 -13.45 32.69
C GLY A 487 -5.45 -13.58 32.30
N LYS A 488 -6.15 -14.52 32.93
CA LYS A 488 -7.60 -14.71 32.77
C LYS A 488 -8.38 -13.53 33.35
N VAL A 489 -9.51 -13.18 32.75
CA VAL A 489 -10.48 -12.27 33.40
C VAL A 489 -11.31 -13.05 34.40
N ASN A 490 -11.22 -12.67 35.67
CA ASN A 490 -11.96 -13.32 36.75
C ASN A 490 -13.13 -12.42 37.19
N PRO A 491 -14.35 -12.60 36.65
CA PRO A 491 -15.53 -11.94 37.19
C PRO A 491 -15.94 -12.54 38.54
N ASP A 492 -16.66 -11.77 39.35
CA ASP A 492 -17.15 -12.23 40.66
C ASP A 492 -18.01 -13.50 40.50
N PRO A 493 -17.80 -14.54 41.33
CA PRO A 493 -18.52 -15.81 41.20
C PRO A 493 -20.04 -15.59 41.34
N ALA A 494 -20.82 -16.26 40.51
CA ALA A 494 -22.29 -16.22 40.58
C ALA A 494 -22.78 -16.84 41.90
N PRO A 495 -23.88 -16.34 42.50
CA PRO A 495 -24.50 -16.98 43.67
C PRO A 495 -24.91 -18.42 43.34
N LEU A 496 -24.70 -19.34 44.30
CA LEU A 496 -24.97 -20.77 44.13
C LEU A 496 -26.47 -21.03 43.87
N PRO A 497 -26.85 -21.95 42.96
CA PRO A 497 -28.26 -22.28 42.73
C PRO A 497 -28.92 -22.84 44.01
N PRO A 498 -30.21 -22.55 44.27
CA PRO A 498 -30.94 -23.01 45.46
C PRO A 498 -30.93 -24.53 45.62
N ASP A 499 -30.87 -25.29 44.52
CA ASP A 499 -30.79 -26.76 44.50
C ASP A 499 -29.51 -27.33 45.15
N ARG A 500 -28.50 -26.50 45.46
CA ARG A 500 -27.28 -26.90 46.21
C ARG A 500 -27.35 -26.64 47.71
N ILE A 501 -28.44 -26.05 48.22
CA ILE A 501 -28.53 -25.49 49.58
C ILE A 501 -29.54 -26.27 50.46
N HIS A 502 -30.38 -27.11 49.85
CA HIS A 502 -31.39 -27.90 50.57
C HIS A 502 -30.85 -29.24 51.14
N ARG A 503 -31.37 -29.64 52.30
CA ARG A 503 -31.07 -30.93 52.97
C ARG A 503 -31.70 -32.10 52.19
N VAL A 504 -31.04 -32.58 51.14
CA VAL A 504 -31.50 -33.72 50.32
C VAL A 504 -30.75 -35.01 50.66
N ALA A 505 -31.34 -36.17 50.37
CA ALA A 505 -30.67 -37.46 50.52
C ALA A 505 -29.53 -37.64 49.49
N ALA A 506 -28.58 -38.54 49.78
CA ALA A 506 -27.50 -38.86 48.84
C ALA A 506 -28.09 -39.39 47.52
N PHE A 507 -27.54 -38.93 46.40
CA PHE A 507 -28.03 -39.23 45.03
C PHE A 507 -29.49 -38.82 44.71
N GLN A 508 -30.18 -38.07 45.60
CA GLN A 508 -31.51 -37.52 45.29
C GLN A 508 -31.45 -36.54 44.11
N ILE A 509 -30.38 -35.73 44.06
CA ILE A 509 -30.02 -34.91 42.91
C ILE A 509 -28.69 -35.46 42.36
N THR A 510 -28.76 -36.07 41.19
CA THR A 510 -27.63 -36.76 40.56
C THR A 510 -27.28 -36.12 39.22
N GLY A 511 -25.99 -36.01 38.92
CA GLY A 511 -25.48 -35.76 37.57
C GLY A 511 -24.94 -37.04 36.96
N ALA A 512 -25.16 -37.27 35.67
CA ALA A 512 -24.57 -38.37 34.93
C ALA A 512 -23.70 -37.88 33.78
N ASP A 513 -22.57 -38.55 33.57
CA ASP A 513 -21.63 -38.27 32.48
C ASP A 513 -20.98 -39.58 31.99
N LEU A 514 -20.49 -39.58 30.76
CA LEU A 514 -19.86 -40.74 30.13
C LEU A 514 -18.38 -40.44 29.82
N ALA A 515 -17.49 -41.21 30.43
CA ALA A 515 -16.06 -41.12 30.22
C ALA A 515 -15.54 -42.29 29.38
N GLY A 516 -14.98 -42.02 28.20
CA GLY A 516 -14.37 -43.05 27.35
C GLY A 516 -14.14 -42.58 25.91
N PRO A 517 -13.60 -43.45 25.02
CA PRO A 517 -13.41 -44.89 25.22
C PRO A 517 -12.14 -45.25 26.00
N LEU A 518 -12.24 -46.30 26.82
CA LEU A 518 -11.13 -47.07 27.38
C LEU A 518 -10.85 -48.27 26.48
N SER A 519 -9.57 -48.55 26.22
CA SER A 519 -9.15 -49.74 25.47
C SER A 519 -8.91 -50.90 26.44
N LEU A 520 -9.62 -52.00 26.24
CA LEU A 520 -9.44 -53.24 27.00
C LEU A 520 -8.48 -54.20 26.28
N ARG A 521 -8.02 -55.23 27.00
CA ARG A 521 -7.22 -56.32 26.43
C ARG A 521 -8.01 -57.01 25.32
N GLY A 522 -7.44 -57.08 24.11
CA GLY A 522 -8.11 -57.61 22.91
C GLY A 522 -8.69 -56.54 21.97
N GLY A 523 -8.53 -55.24 22.26
CA GLY A 523 -8.91 -54.15 21.35
C GLY A 523 -10.37 -53.73 21.43
N SER A 524 -11.16 -54.35 22.30
CA SER A 524 -12.53 -53.91 22.60
C SER A 524 -12.52 -52.59 23.36
N LYS A 525 -13.52 -51.73 23.06
CA LYS A 525 -13.69 -50.43 23.72
C LYS A 525 -14.78 -50.54 24.78
N ALA A 526 -14.55 -49.92 25.92
CA ALA A 526 -15.54 -49.75 26.97
C ALA A 526 -15.63 -48.28 27.42
N TRP A 527 -16.74 -47.91 28.03
CA TRP A 527 -17.00 -46.57 28.55
C TRP A 527 -17.44 -46.64 30.00
N ILE A 528 -17.11 -45.62 30.77
CA ILE A 528 -17.52 -45.50 32.18
C ILE A 528 -18.69 -44.53 32.24
N VAL A 529 -19.82 -44.98 32.75
CA VAL A 529 -20.91 -44.11 33.20
C VAL A 529 -20.59 -43.67 34.62
N LEU A 530 -20.42 -42.36 34.80
CA LEU A 530 -20.26 -41.72 36.09
C LEU A 530 -21.62 -41.17 36.53
N PHE A 531 -22.10 -41.60 37.70
CA PHE A 531 -23.16 -40.93 38.44
C PHE A 531 -22.56 -40.19 39.63
N THR A 532 -22.89 -38.92 39.84
CA THR A 532 -22.40 -38.17 40.99
C THR A 532 -23.47 -37.35 41.69
N CYS A 533 -23.45 -37.37 43.03
CA CYS A 533 -24.37 -36.60 43.84
C CYS A 533 -24.01 -35.09 43.82
N ALA A 534 -24.98 -34.25 43.48
CA ALA A 534 -24.78 -32.80 43.36
C ALA A 534 -24.41 -32.10 44.69
N VAL A 535 -24.81 -32.68 45.82
CA VAL A 535 -24.60 -32.11 47.16
C VAL A 535 -23.36 -32.70 47.82
N TYR A 536 -23.32 -34.03 47.99
CA TYR A 536 -22.24 -34.70 48.73
C TYR A 536 -21.03 -35.07 47.87
N ARG A 537 -21.09 -34.84 46.55
CA ARG A 537 -20.03 -35.19 45.59
C ARG A 537 -19.62 -36.67 45.61
N ALA A 538 -20.50 -37.52 46.14
CA ALA A 538 -20.43 -38.97 46.01
C ALA A 538 -20.39 -39.38 44.54
N VAL A 539 -19.68 -40.46 44.22
CA VAL A 539 -19.63 -41.03 42.86
C VAL A 539 -20.09 -42.48 42.87
N HIS A 540 -20.70 -42.93 41.77
CA HIS A 540 -20.96 -44.32 41.45
C HIS A 540 -20.54 -44.57 39.99
N LEU A 541 -19.78 -45.63 39.76
CA LEU A 541 -19.15 -45.93 38.47
C LEU A 541 -19.69 -47.23 37.89
N GLU A 542 -20.05 -47.19 36.62
CA GLU A 542 -20.55 -48.33 35.87
C GLU A 542 -19.78 -48.49 34.56
N LEU A 543 -19.36 -49.71 34.23
CA LEU A 543 -18.71 -50.00 32.95
C LEU A 543 -19.78 -50.42 31.93
N VAL A 544 -19.68 -49.91 30.70
CA VAL A 544 -20.55 -50.27 29.58
C VAL A 544 -19.75 -50.54 28.32
N ALA A 545 -20.19 -51.52 27.52
CA ALA A 545 -19.51 -51.92 26.28
C ALA A 545 -19.89 -51.06 25.06
N SER A 546 -20.85 -50.12 25.17
CA SER A 546 -21.22 -49.22 24.07
C SER A 546 -21.77 -47.89 24.57
N LEU A 547 -21.75 -46.86 23.71
CA LEU A 547 -22.38 -45.55 23.95
C LEU A 547 -23.88 -45.53 23.62
N SER A 548 -24.52 -46.69 23.44
CA SER A 548 -25.95 -46.75 23.09
C SER A 548 -26.87 -46.35 24.24
N THR A 549 -28.09 -45.92 23.90
CA THR A 549 -29.17 -45.66 24.86
C THR A 549 -29.46 -46.87 25.73
N GLU A 550 -29.49 -48.08 25.15
CA GLU A 550 -29.76 -49.33 25.87
C GLU A 550 -28.69 -49.64 26.92
N SER A 551 -27.41 -49.54 26.55
CA SER A 551 -26.29 -49.75 27.47
C SER A 551 -26.34 -48.77 28.65
N PHE A 552 -26.72 -47.51 28.40
CA PHE A 552 -26.91 -46.53 29.46
C PHE A 552 -28.13 -46.83 30.34
N MET A 553 -29.26 -47.27 29.78
CA MET A 553 -30.44 -47.67 30.58
C MET A 553 -30.12 -48.83 31.52
N GLN A 554 -29.31 -49.80 31.08
CA GLN A 554 -28.85 -50.90 31.94
C GLN A 554 -27.96 -50.40 33.08
N ALA A 555 -27.02 -49.48 32.80
CA ALA A 555 -26.20 -48.85 33.83
C ALA A 555 -27.03 -48.02 34.82
N LEU A 556 -28.03 -47.28 34.33
CA LEU A 556 -28.96 -46.49 35.16
C LEU A 556 -29.80 -47.39 36.08
N ARG A 557 -30.26 -48.54 35.57
CA ARG A 557 -30.97 -49.54 36.38
C ARG A 557 -30.07 -50.10 37.49
N ARG A 558 -28.82 -50.46 37.18
CA ARG A 558 -27.85 -50.94 38.17
C ARG A 558 -27.52 -49.88 39.23
N PHE A 559 -27.39 -48.62 38.82
CA PHE A 559 -27.21 -47.50 39.74
C PHE A 559 -28.41 -47.31 40.69
N TRP A 560 -29.63 -47.22 40.16
CA TRP A 560 -30.83 -47.06 40.99
C TRP A 560 -31.06 -48.25 41.92
N ALA A 561 -30.76 -49.47 41.47
CA ALA A 561 -30.85 -50.66 42.31
C ALA A 561 -29.88 -50.62 43.51
N ARG A 562 -28.67 -50.06 43.34
CA ARG A 562 -27.66 -50.00 44.42
C ARG A 562 -27.70 -48.73 45.28
N ARG A 563 -28.14 -47.60 44.73
CA ARG A 563 -28.07 -46.27 45.38
C ARG A 563 -29.43 -45.65 45.66
N GLY A 564 -30.51 -46.28 45.21
CA GLY A 564 -31.86 -45.74 45.28
C GLY A 564 -32.18 -44.81 44.11
N ARG A 565 -33.48 -44.67 43.82
CA ARG A 565 -33.98 -43.80 42.75
C ARG A 565 -34.08 -42.35 43.26
N GLY A 566 -33.31 -41.45 42.65
CA GLY A 566 -33.35 -40.02 42.96
C GLY A 566 -34.55 -39.29 42.35
N SER A 567 -34.76 -38.03 42.75
CA SER A 567 -35.83 -37.17 42.23
C SER A 567 -35.42 -36.43 40.95
N THR A 568 -34.14 -36.08 40.82
CA THR A 568 -33.64 -35.23 39.73
C THR A 568 -32.35 -35.82 39.13
N LEU A 569 -32.31 -35.91 37.80
CA LEU A 569 -31.13 -36.34 37.05
C LEU A 569 -30.70 -35.25 36.05
N TYR A 570 -29.44 -34.82 36.14
CA TYR A 570 -28.81 -33.89 35.22
C TYR A 570 -27.90 -34.62 34.24
N THR A 571 -28.02 -34.34 32.95
CA THR A 571 -27.13 -34.87 31.90
C THR A 571 -26.71 -33.78 30.92
N ASP A 572 -25.72 -34.06 30.08
CA ASP A 572 -25.49 -33.30 28.85
C ASP A 572 -26.48 -33.73 27.75
N ASN A 573 -26.40 -33.05 26.60
CA ASN A 573 -27.24 -33.33 25.43
C ASN A 573 -26.72 -34.51 24.59
N GLY A 574 -26.02 -35.48 25.20
CA GLY A 574 -25.58 -36.70 24.54
C GLY A 574 -26.77 -37.49 23.96
N THR A 575 -26.61 -38.05 22.76
CA THR A 575 -27.68 -38.75 22.03
C THR A 575 -28.25 -39.95 22.78
N ASN A 576 -27.43 -40.61 23.58
CA ASN A 576 -27.83 -41.71 24.47
C ASN A 576 -28.67 -41.28 25.67
N PHE A 577 -28.35 -40.13 26.28
CA PHE A 577 -29.16 -39.56 27.36
C PHE A 577 -30.48 -39.00 26.85
N VAL A 578 -30.46 -38.33 25.68
CA VAL A 578 -31.67 -37.86 25.01
C VAL A 578 -32.58 -39.04 24.65
N GLY A 579 -32.01 -40.12 24.09
CA GLY A 579 -32.75 -41.35 23.80
C GLY A 579 -33.39 -41.96 25.06
N ALA A 580 -32.67 -42.04 26.17
CA ALA A 580 -33.17 -42.61 27.42
C ALA A 580 -34.25 -41.73 28.06
N ALA A 581 -34.09 -40.41 28.03
CA ALA A 581 -35.09 -39.47 28.51
C ALA A 581 -36.40 -39.56 27.71
N ASN A 582 -36.30 -39.71 26.38
CA ASN A 582 -37.47 -39.89 25.52
C ASN A 582 -38.18 -41.22 25.79
N ALA A 583 -37.44 -42.33 25.96
CA ALA A 583 -38.01 -43.63 26.30
C ALA A 583 -38.73 -43.64 27.65
N LEU A 584 -38.21 -42.92 28.65
CA LEU A 584 -38.91 -42.74 29.92
C LEU A 584 -40.12 -41.81 29.79
N LYS A 585 -40.08 -40.83 28.89
CA LYS A 585 -41.18 -39.90 28.67
C LYS A 585 -42.40 -40.55 28.01
N SER A 586 -42.20 -41.59 27.19
CA SER A 586 -43.26 -42.32 26.48
C SER A 586 -44.01 -43.35 27.32
N LEU A 587 -43.63 -43.57 28.58
CA LEU A 587 -44.36 -44.46 29.50
C LEU A 587 -45.62 -43.79 30.04
N ASP A 588 -46.65 -44.58 30.29
CA ASP A 588 -47.86 -44.14 30.99
C ASP A 588 -47.57 -43.96 32.48
N TRP A 589 -47.23 -42.73 32.86
CA TRP A 589 -46.90 -42.40 34.24
C TRP A 589 -48.12 -42.36 35.16
N ASP A 590 -49.32 -42.17 34.62
CA ASP A 590 -50.53 -42.08 35.42
C ASP A 590 -50.89 -43.48 35.97
N PHE A 591 -50.78 -44.51 35.13
CA PHE A 591 -50.89 -45.91 35.56
C PHE A 591 -49.77 -46.32 36.53
N ILE A 592 -48.51 -46.00 36.22
CA ILE A 592 -47.35 -46.37 37.05
C ILE A 592 -47.39 -45.70 38.43
N GLN A 593 -47.86 -44.45 38.51
CA GLN A 593 -47.94 -43.73 39.77
C GLN A 593 -49.08 -44.27 40.65
N ALA A 594 -50.20 -44.69 40.04
CA ALA A 594 -51.32 -45.32 40.74
C ALA A 594 -50.94 -46.70 41.31
N GLU A 595 -50.30 -47.56 40.51
CA GLU A 595 -50.08 -48.97 40.89
C GLU A 595 -48.79 -49.21 41.69
N CYS A 596 -47.72 -48.46 41.39
CA CYS A 596 -46.39 -48.68 41.98
C CYS A 596 -45.95 -47.59 42.96
N SER A 597 -46.78 -46.56 43.21
CA SER A 597 -46.44 -45.37 44.02
C SER A 597 -45.12 -44.69 43.59
N LEU A 598 -44.76 -44.80 42.31
CA LEU A 598 -43.45 -44.40 41.80
C LEU A 598 -43.53 -43.05 41.10
N MET A 599 -42.86 -42.04 41.66
CA MET A 599 -42.86 -40.69 41.11
C MET A 599 -41.98 -40.57 39.87
N LYS A 600 -42.46 -39.78 38.89
CA LYS A 600 -41.72 -39.43 37.68
C LYS A 600 -40.43 -38.68 38.01
N ILE A 601 -39.32 -39.09 37.39
CA ILE A 601 -38.03 -38.43 37.60
C ILE A 601 -37.95 -37.12 36.82
N LYS A 602 -37.42 -36.06 37.44
CA LYS A 602 -37.16 -34.78 36.78
C LYS A 602 -35.82 -34.85 36.02
N TRP A 603 -35.89 -34.98 34.69
CA TRP A 603 -34.71 -34.98 33.82
C TRP A 603 -34.37 -33.56 33.36
N LEU A 604 -33.12 -33.12 33.54
CA LEU A 604 -32.67 -31.77 33.19
C LEU A 604 -31.40 -31.81 32.34
N PHE A 605 -31.46 -31.17 31.18
CA PHE A 605 -30.33 -31.05 30.26
C PHE A 605 -29.54 -29.76 30.51
N SER A 606 -28.21 -29.85 30.45
CA SER A 606 -27.34 -28.68 30.59
C SER A 606 -27.30 -27.81 29.31
N PRO A 607 -27.29 -26.46 29.43
CA PRO A 607 -27.19 -25.58 28.26
C PRO A 607 -25.86 -25.76 27.50
N PRO A 608 -25.84 -25.67 26.15
CA PRO A 608 -24.62 -25.80 25.37
C PRO A 608 -23.58 -24.76 25.82
N SER A 609 -22.38 -25.21 26.22
CA SER A 609 -21.24 -24.35 26.61
C SER A 609 -21.37 -23.57 27.92
N ALA A 610 -22.16 -24.03 28.90
CA ALA A 610 -22.22 -23.49 30.27
C ALA A 610 -21.50 -24.41 31.30
N PRO A 611 -20.17 -24.32 31.49
CA PRO A 611 -19.40 -25.29 32.27
C PRO A 611 -19.68 -25.21 33.78
N TRP A 612 -20.32 -24.14 34.28
CA TRP A 612 -20.63 -24.01 35.70
C TRP A 612 -21.73 -24.98 36.18
N TYR A 613 -22.57 -25.47 35.27
CA TYR A 613 -23.55 -26.53 35.57
C TYR A 613 -22.87 -27.91 35.67
N GLY A 614 -21.91 -28.22 34.79
CA GLY A 614 -21.20 -29.52 34.74
C GLY A 614 -19.89 -29.62 35.54
N GLY A 615 -19.39 -28.51 36.06
CA GLY A 615 -18.07 -28.45 36.73
C GLY A 615 -17.94 -29.26 38.03
N PHE A 616 -18.98 -29.95 38.48
CA PHE A 616 -18.89 -30.88 39.60
C PHE A 616 -18.65 -32.33 39.23
N TRP A 617 -19.14 -32.81 38.08
CA TRP A 617 -18.79 -34.14 37.59
C TRP A 617 -17.53 -34.13 36.74
N GLU A 618 -17.23 -33.05 36.00
CA GLU A 618 -15.96 -32.93 35.23
C GLU A 618 -14.71 -33.10 36.10
N ARG A 619 -14.72 -32.55 37.33
CA ARG A 619 -13.65 -32.76 38.31
C ARG A 619 -13.57 -34.22 38.75
N MET A 620 -14.70 -34.90 38.93
CA MET A 620 -14.73 -36.31 39.30
C MET A 620 -14.21 -37.19 38.15
N VAL A 621 -14.60 -36.92 36.90
CA VAL A 621 -14.07 -37.58 35.70
C VAL A 621 -12.54 -37.45 35.62
N ARG A 622 -12.00 -36.27 35.94
CA ARG A 622 -10.54 -36.07 36.01
C ARG A 622 -9.90 -36.94 37.10
N SER A 623 -10.46 -36.94 38.31
CA SER A 623 -9.97 -37.78 39.41
C SER A 623 -10.00 -39.28 39.07
N ILE A 624 -11.04 -39.75 38.40
CA ILE A 624 -11.16 -41.14 37.92
C ILE A 624 -10.06 -41.44 36.90
N LYS A 625 -9.87 -40.58 35.89
CA LYS A 625 -8.84 -40.77 34.85
C LYS A 625 -7.43 -40.75 35.44
N GLU A 626 -7.16 -39.89 36.43
CA GLU A 626 -5.86 -39.83 37.10
C GLU A 626 -5.60 -41.08 37.96
N LEU A 627 -6.59 -41.55 38.72
CA LEU A 627 -6.47 -42.79 39.50
C LEU A 627 -6.27 -44.00 38.58
N LEU A 628 -7.09 -44.15 37.54
CA LEU A 628 -6.94 -45.24 36.57
C LEU A 628 -5.58 -45.21 35.86
N ARG A 629 -5.06 -44.04 35.48
CA ARG A 629 -3.70 -43.93 34.91
C ARG A 629 -2.61 -44.37 35.88
N LYS A 630 -2.74 -44.01 37.16
CA LYS A 630 -1.78 -44.41 38.20
C LYS A 630 -1.86 -45.90 38.52
N CYS A 631 -3.05 -46.48 38.58
CA CYS A 631 -3.26 -47.89 38.90
C CYS A 631 -2.92 -48.82 37.73
N LEU A 632 -3.29 -48.46 36.49
CA LEU A 632 -3.09 -49.32 35.32
C LEU A 632 -1.71 -49.14 34.67
N GLY A 633 -1.12 -47.94 34.72
CA GLY A 633 0.16 -47.67 34.05
C GLY A 633 0.13 -48.04 32.55
N LYS A 634 0.87 -49.09 32.17
CA LYS A 634 0.91 -49.67 30.81
C LYS A 634 0.11 -50.98 30.66
N ALA A 635 -0.51 -51.49 31.72
CA ALA A 635 -1.22 -52.76 31.71
C ALA A 635 -2.56 -52.67 30.95
N CYS A 636 -2.90 -53.72 30.20
CA CYS A 636 -4.19 -53.88 29.54
C CYS A 636 -5.01 -54.94 30.29
N VAL A 637 -6.17 -54.54 30.80
CA VAL A 637 -7.07 -55.39 31.58
C VAL A 637 -8.30 -55.83 30.78
N THR A 638 -8.89 -56.95 31.15
CA THR A 638 -10.16 -57.45 30.65
C THR A 638 -11.34 -56.63 31.20
N TYR A 639 -12.56 -56.91 30.70
CA TYR A 639 -13.77 -56.20 31.13
C TYR A 639 -14.06 -56.38 32.63
N GLU A 640 -13.99 -57.61 33.14
CA GLU A 640 -14.24 -57.92 34.56
C GLU A 640 -13.16 -57.35 35.50
N GLU A 641 -11.90 -57.37 35.06
CA GLU A 641 -10.80 -56.74 35.79
C GLU A 641 -10.97 -55.21 35.84
N MET A 642 -11.39 -54.58 34.75
CA MET A 642 -11.70 -53.15 34.72
C MET A 642 -12.89 -52.80 35.63
N LEU A 643 -13.93 -53.63 35.65
CA LEU A 643 -15.08 -53.45 36.54
C LEU A 643 -14.68 -53.52 38.03
N THR A 644 -13.78 -54.44 38.36
CA THR A 644 -13.22 -54.58 39.72
C THR A 644 -12.40 -53.35 40.11
N LEU A 645 -11.51 -52.89 39.21
CA LEU A 645 -10.70 -51.68 39.44
C LEU A 645 -11.55 -50.41 39.57
N LEU A 646 -12.66 -50.31 38.84
CA LEU A 646 -13.59 -49.20 38.97
C LEU A 646 -14.31 -49.19 40.32
N SER A 647 -14.58 -50.36 40.89
CA SER A 647 -15.15 -50.48 42.23
C SER A 647 -14.18 -49.97 43.31
N ASP A 648 -12.88 -50.28 43.18
CA ASP A 648 -11.84 -49.72 44.06
C ASP A 648 -11.61 -48.22 43.85
N CYS A 649 -11.68 -47.75 42.60
CA CYS A 649 -11.62 -46.32 42.29
C CYS A 649 -12.82 -45.57 42.90
N GLU A 650 -14.03 -46.13 42.81
CA GLU A 650 -15.24 -45.58 43.43
C GLU A 650 -15.06 -45.46 44.95
N ALA A 651 -14.59 -46.53 45.61
CA ALA A 651 -14.32 -46.54 47.04
C ALA A 651 -13.28 -45.47 47.44
N THR A 652 -12.17 -45.39 46.70
CA THR A 652 -11.09 -44.44 46.94
C THR A 652 -11.57 -42.99 46.79
N ILE A 653 -12.30 -42.69 45.71
CA ILE A 653 -12.83 -41.35 45.45
C ILE A 653 -13.84 -40.97 46.52
N ASN A 654 -14.71 -41.89 46.93
CA ASN A 654 -15.68 -41.63 47.99
C ASN A 654 -15.03 -41.53 49.38
N GLY A 655 -13.82 -42.06 49.60
CA GLY A 655 -13.07 -41.94 50.84
C GLY A 655 -12.36 -40.59 51.06
N ARG A 656 -12.43 -39.65 50.09
CA ARG A 656 -11.72 -38.36 50.17
C ARG A 656 -12.37 -37.38 51.16
N PRO A 657 -11.60 -36.50 51.84
CA PRO A 657 -12.16 -35.48 52.73
C PRO A 657 -12.91 -34.36 51.97
N LEU A 658 -14.01 -33.88 52.54
CA LEU A 658 -14.86 -32.75 52.10
C LEU A 658 -14.67 -31.51 53.00
N THR A 659 -14.21 -31.68 54.24
CA THR A 659 -13.95 -30.62 55.23
C THR A 659 -12.47 -30.60 55.64
N TYR A 660 -12.01 -29.46 56.17
CA TYR A 660 -10.62 -29.24 56.60
C TYR A 660 -10.20 -30.22 57.71
N LEU A 661 -8.92 -30.60 57.72
CA LEU A 661 -8.30 -31.38 58.80
C LEU A 661 -7.94 -30.40 59.92
N SER A 662 -8.67 -30.43 61.04
CA SER A 662 -8.29 -29.68 62.24
C SER A 662 -6.98 -30.25 62.81
N ASP A 663 -6.06 -29.37 63.26
CA ASP A 663 -4.80 -29.75 63.92
C ASP A 663 -5.03 -30.17 65.40
N ASP A 664 -6.28 -30.12 65.89
CA ASP A 664 -6.63 -30.51 67.26
C ASP A 664 -6.78 -32.05 67.38
N PRO A 665 -5.92 -32.73 68.17
CA PRO A 665 -5.95 -34.19 68.32
C PRO A 665 -7.23 -34.75 68.96
N LYS A 666 -8.11 -33.90 69.52
CA LYS A 666 -9.42 -34.31 70.08
C LYS A 666 -10.60 -34.12 69.10
N GLU A 667 -10.42 -33.46 67.96
CA GLU A 667 -11.49 -33.23 66.98
C GLU A 667 -11.43 -34.18 65.77
N LEU A 668 -12.49 -34.98 65.65
CA LEU A 668 -12.58 -36.21 64.88
C LEU A 668 -12.69 -36.02 63.36
N LYS A 669 -11.87 -36.83 62.64
CA LYS A 669 -11.90 -37.31 61.24
C LYS A 669 -12.69 -36.46 60.21
N PRO A 670 -12.08 -36.07 59.09
CA PRO A 670 -12.73 -35.23 58.08
C PRO A 670 -13.94 -35.94 57.45
N LEU A 671 -14.98 -35.16 57.11
CA LEU A 671 -16.17 -35.73 56.46
C LEU A 671 -15.83 -36.21 55.05
N THR A 672 -16.21 -37.42 54.66
CA THR A 672 -15.98 -37.95 53.30
C THR A 672 -17.32 -38.24 52.61
N PRO A 673 -17.39 -38.28 51.26
CA PRO A 673 -18.60 -38.71 50.58
C PRO A 673 -19.09 -40.10 51.00
N ALA A 674 -18.17 -41.02 51.34
CA ALA A 674 -18.49 -42.35 51.83
C ALA A 674 -19.32 -42.31 53.12
N HIS A 675 -19.12 -41.31 54.00
CA HIS A 675 -19.94 -41.13 55.21
C HIS A 675 -21.43 -40.89 54.91
N PHE A 676 -21.79 -40.53 53.67
CA PHE A 676 -23.18 -40.33 53.24
C PHE A 676 -23.74 -41.49 52.41
N ILE A 677 -22.91 -42.48 52.03
CA ILE A 677 -23.26 -43.59 51.12
C ILE A 677 -23.16 -44.96 51.80
N GLN A 678 -22.15 -45.17 52.66
CA GLN A 678 -21.85 -46.45 53.31
C GLN A 678 -22.27 -46.40 54.78
N ASP A 679 -23.07 -47.38 55.20
CA ASP A 679 -23.65 -47.43 56.55
C ASP A 679 -22.71 -48.05 57.61
N ILE A 680 -21.52 -48.54 57.24
CA ILE A 680 -20.54 -49.17 58.15
C ILE A 680 -19.12 -48.64 57.87
N LYS A 681 -18.36 -48.30 58.92
CA LYS A 681 -16.96 -47.84 58.85
C LYS A 681 -16.01 -49.04 58.98
N GLY A 682 -15.17 -49.31 57.97
CA GLY A 682 -14.04 -50.24 58.06
C GLY A 682 -14.08 -51.40 57.06
N ARG A 683 -12.93 -51.77 56.48
CA ARG A 683 -12.69 -53.03 55.75
C ARG A 683 -12.02 -54.02 56.71
N GLU A 684 -12.70 -54.39 57.78
CA GLU A 684 -12.27 -55.46 58.70
C GLU A 684 -13.53 -56.23 59.09
N THR A 685 -13.54 -57.54 58.87
CA THR A 685 -14.66 -58.46 59.18
C THR A 685 -14.29 -59.37 60.35
N PHE A 686 -13.62 -58.85 61.37
CA PHE A 686 -13.30 -59.62 62.59
C PHE A 686 -14.44 -59.54 63.64
N ASP A 687 -15.28 -58.52 63.57
CA ASP A 687 -16.31 -58.19 64.55
C ASP A 687 -17.66 -58.86 64.25
N LEU A 688 -17.82 -59.45 63.06
CA LEU A 688 -19.01 -60.22 62.67
C LEU A 688 -19.05 -61.64 63.26
N ASP A 689 -18.02 -62.05 64.00
CA ASP A 689 -17.96 -63.33 64.72
C ASP A 689 -18.38 -63.22 66.21
N LEU A 690 -18.80 -62.04 66.70
CA LEU A 690 -19.28 -61.84 68.09
C LEU A 690 -20.60 -61.07 68.12
N ILE A 691 -21.72 -61.79 67.91
CA ILE A 691 -22.97 -61.83 68.72
C ILE A 691 -23.38 -60.50 69.44
N ASP A 692 -24.60 -59.94 69.41
CA ASP A 692 -25.94 -60.51 69.31
C ASP A 692 -27.00 -59.48 68.84
N SER A 693 -28.09 -60.07 68.38
CA SER A 693 -29.41 -59.58 68.05
C SER A 693 -30.22 -59.04 69.24
N GLN A 694 -30.17 -57.74 69.54
CA GLN A 694 -31.26 -57.06 70.29
C GLN A 694 -31.33 -55.52 70.19
N HIS A 695 -30.42 -54.84 69.47
CA HIS A 695 -30.32 -53.37 69.50
C HIS A 695 -30.66 -52.61 68.20
N ILE A 696 -31.33 -53.25 67.23
CA ILE A 696 -31.54 -52.70 65.88
C ILE A 696 -32.33 -51.37 65.90
N LEU A 697 -33.35 -51.20 66.76
CA LEU A 697 -34.16 -49.97 66.81
C LEU A 697 -33.46 -48.77 67.47
N LYS A 698 -32.58 -49.00 68.46
CA LYS A 698 -31.75 -47.93 69.07
C LYS A 698 -30.60 -47.52 68.13
N ARG A 699 -29.99 -48.49 67.45
CA ARG A 699 -28.91 -48.25 66.47
C ARG A 699 -29.42 -47.46 65.28
N VAL A 700 -30.62 -47.76 64.76
CA VAL A 700 -31.23 -47.03 63.63
C VAL A 700 -31.58 -45.59 64.01
N ARG A 701 -32.16 -45.34 65.20
CA ARG A 701 -32.41 -43.96 65.69
C ARG A 701 -31.10 -43.20 65.94
N TYR A 702 -30.08 -43.85 66.50
CA TYR A 702 -28.75 -43.27 66.68
C TYR A 702 -28.09 -42.93 65.34
N LEU A 703 -28.13 -43.82 64.34
CA LEU A 703 -27.60 -43.58 62.99
C LEU A 703 -28.36 -42.47 62.26
N HIS A 704 -29.68 -42.36 62.43
CA HIS A 704 -30.47 -41.26 61.87
C HIS A 704 -30.10 -39.90 62.51
N THR A 705 -29.91 -39.87 63.83
CA THR A 705 -29.40 -38.68 64.55
C THR A 705 -27.96 -38.35 64.14
N LEU A 706 -27.10 -39.35 63.96
CA LEU A 706 -25.73 -39.18 63.47
C LEU A 706 -25.72 -38.60 62.04
N ARG A 707 -26.58 -39.10 61.13
CA ARG A 707 -26.78 -38.56 59.77
C ARG A 707 -27.27 -37.11 59.81
N SER A 708 -28.23 -36.79 60.67
CA SER A 708 -28.72 -35.42 60.86
C SER A 708 -27.61 -34.49 61.38
N ASN A 709 -26.80 -34.96 62.33
CA ASN A 709 -25.67 -34.22 62.90
C ASN A 709 -24.52 -34.04 61.90
N LEU A 710 -24.17 -35.07 61.10
CA LEU A 710 -23.17 -34.96 60.02
C LEU A 710 -23.64 -34.00 58.92
N ARG A 711 -24.94 -33.99 58.60
CA ARG A 711 -25.54 -33.00 57.67
C ARG A 711 -25.51 -31.58 58.24
N LYS A 712 -25.80 -31.39 59.54
CA LYS A 712 -25.64 -30.11 60.23
C LYS A 712 -24.18 -29.64 60.27
N ARG A 713 -23.23 -30.54 60.58
CA ARG A 713 -21.79 -30.26 60.62
C ARG A 713 -21.26 -29.85 59.24
N PHE A 714 -21.60 -30.59 58.19
CA PHE A 714 -21.30 -30.19 56.80
C PHE A 714 -21.89 -28.82 56.46
N TYR A 715 -23.16 -28.57 56.82
CA TYR A 715 -23.80 -27.29 56.56
C TYR A 715 -23.08 -26.12 57.26
N ASN A 716 -22.69 -26.29 58.53
CA ASN A 716 -22.05 -25.23 59.31
C ASN A 716 -20.58 -25.00 58.92
N GLU A 717 -19.82 -26.07 58.67
CA GLU A 717 -18.39 -25.99 58.38
C GLU A 717 -18.13 -25.67 56.90
N TYR A 718 -18.80 -26.35 55.97
CA TYR A 718 -18.51 -26.22 54.53
C TYR A 718 -19.15 -24.99 53.88
N LEU A 719 -20.39 -24.61 54.24
CA LEU A 719 -20.97 -23.36 53.76
C LEU A 719 -20.34 -22.14 54.47
N GLY A 720 -19.92 -22.28 55.72
CA GLY A 720 -19.15 -21.26 56.44
C GLY A 720 -17.84 -20.90 55.72
N GLU A 721 -17.15 -21.88 55.15
CA GLU A 721 -15.96 -21.66 54.30
C GLU A 721 -16.30 -21.07 52.92
N LEU A 722 -17.41 -21.45 52.28
CA LEU A 722 -17.85 -20.87 51.01
C LEU A 722 -18.25 -19.38 51.12
N VAL A 723 -18.59 -18.91 52.32
CA VAL A 723 -18.88 -17.49 52.63
C VAL A 723 -17.60 -16.67 52.84
N ARG A 724 -16.47 -17.28 53.22
CA ARG A 724 -15.18 -16.59 53.35
C ARG A 724 -14.62 -16.22 51.97
N ARG A 725 -14.99 -15.04 51.47
CA ARG A 725 -14.39 -14.43 50.27
C ARG A 725 -12.87 -14.30 50.46
N PRO A 726 -12.03 -14.79 49.53
CA PRO A 726 -10.63 -14.39 49.50
C PRO A 726 -10.57 -12.87 49.32
N LYS A 727 -9.76 -12.17 50.12
CA LYS A 727 -9.42 -10.75 49.86
C LYS A 727 -8.88 -10.66 48.42
N VAL A 728 -9.66 -10.05 47.52
CA VAL A 728 -9.26 -9.88 46.11
C VAL A 728 -8.08 -8.92 46.07
N ALA A 729 -6.91 -9.44 45.73
CA ALA A 729 -5.73 -8.63 45.50
C ALA A 729 -5.81 -7.92 44.13
N SER A 730 -5.62 -6.59 44.15
CA SER A 730 -5.04 -5.75 43.09
C SER A 730 -5.74 -5.70 41.71
N LYS A 731 -6.34 -4.54 41.43
CA LYS A 731 -6.74 -3.96 40.11
C LYS A 731 -7.52 -4.88 39.16
N ARG A 732 -8.86 -4.71 39.20
CA ARG A 732 -9.82 -5.20 38.19
C ARG A 732 -9.35 -4.79 36.78
N LYS A 733 -9.18 -5.76 35.88
CA LYS A 733 -9.16 -5.50 34.43
C LYS A 733 -10.61 -5.52 33.94
N MET A 734 -11.24 -4.36 33.84
CA MET A 734 -12.52 -4.21 33.13
C MET A 734 -12.24 -4.33 31.63
N ILE A 735 -12.95 -5.23 30.98
CA ILE A 735 -12.99 -5.33 29.51
C ILE A 735 -14.10 -4.40 29.04
N SER A 736 -13.84 -3.61 28.01
CA SER A 736 -14.83 -2.75 27.36
C SER A 736 -15.23 -3.26 25.97
N PRO A 737 -16.46 -2.98 25.48
CA PRO A 737 -16.82 -3.17 24.08
C PRO A 737 -15.80 -2.48 23.16
N GLY A 738 -15.32 -3.20 22.14
CA GLY A 738 -14.29 -2.74 21.20
C GLY A 738 -12.87 -3.27 21.46
N GLU A 739 -12.59 -3.87 22.62
CA GLU A 739 -11.29 -4.46 22.93
C GLU A 739 -11.00 -5.77 22.15
N ILE A 740 -9.73 -5.96 21.79
CA ILE A 740 -9.23 -7.21 21.19
C ILE A 740 -8.79 -8.18 22.28
N VAL A 741 -9.36 -9.39 22.23
CA VAL A 741 -9.16 -10.45 23.20
C VAL A 741 -8.79 -11.77 22.52
N ILE A 742 -8.19 -12.69 23.26
CA ILE A 742 -7.95 -14.06 22.82
C ILE A 742 -8.96 -14.98 23.50
N VAL A 743 -9.56 -15.87 22.71
CA VAL A 743 -10.56 -16.83 23.18
C VAL A 743 -9.92 -18.20 23.39
N GLU A 744 -10.07 -18.76 24.58
CA GLU A 744 -9.58 -20.12 24.90
C GLU A 744 -10.17 -21.16 23.92
N SER A 745 -9.29 -21.89 23.23
CA SER A 745 -9.65 -22.97 22.28
C SER A 745 -9.22 -24.33 22.83
N LYS A 746 -9.70 -25.42 22.21
CA LYS A 746 -9.30 -26.80 22.53
C LYS A 746 -7.80 -27.06 22.27
N ASN A 747 -7.12 -26.20 21.50
CA ASN A 747 -5.68 -26.33 21.24
C ASN A 747 -4.88 -25.97 22.50
N PRO A 748 -3.97 -26.84 23.00
CA PRO A 748 -3.15 -26.54 24.18
C PRO A 748 -2.16 -25.38 23.94
N ASN A 749 -1.82 -25.08 22.69
CA ASN A 749 -0.93 -23.96 22.37
C ASN A 749 -1.72 -22.64 22.32
N ARG A 750 -1.47 -21.77 23.31
CA ARG A 750 -2.05 -20.41 23.40
C ARG A 750 -1.79 -19.55 22.15
N MET A 751 -0.74 -19.85 21.39
CA MET A 751 -0.43 -19.16 20.13
C MET A 751 -1.44 -19.44 19.00
N ASN A 752 -2.23 -20.50 19.14
CA ASN A 752 -3.24 -20.89 18.15
C ASN A 752 -4.67 -20.55 18.61
N TRP A 753 -4.80 -19.88 19.75
CA TRP A 753 -6.10 -19.42 20.22
C TRP A 753 -6.60 -18.26 19.35
N PRO A 754 -7.87 -18.30 18.89
CA PRO A 754 -8.38 -17.32 17.96
C PRO A 754 -8.55 -15.93 18.61
N LEU A 755 -8.31 -14.90 17.82
CA LEU A 755 -8.55 -13.50 18.19
C LEU A 755 -10.04 -13.18 18.02
N ALA A 756 -10.55 -12.34 18.91
CA ALA A 756 -11.92 -11.84 18.82
C ALA A 756 -12.02 -10.39 19.30
N GLN A 757 -13.00 -9.67 18.77
CA GLN A 757 -13.38 -8.34 19.25
C GLN A 757 -14.60 -8.45 20.17
N VAL A 758 -14.60 -7.73 21.29
CA VAL A 758 -15.75 -7.65 22.20
C VAL A 758 -16.82 -6.75 21.58
N ILE A 759 -18.01 -7.28 21.35
CA ILE A 759 -19.15 -6.52 20.78
C ILE A 759 -20.02 -5.96 21.91
N GLU A 760 -20.39 -6.83 22.85
CA GLU A 760 -21.39 -6.53 23.87
C GLU A 760 -21.10 -7.35 25.13
N LEU A 761 -21.42 -6.80 26.29
CA LEU A 761 -21.29 -7.47 27.59
C LEU A 761 -22.68 -7.70 28.17
N PHE A 762 -22.95 -8.92 28.61
CA PHE A 762 -24.25 -9.30 29.16
C PHE A 762 -24.17 -9.38 30.70
N PRO A 763 -24.94 -8.55 31.43
CA PRO A 763 -25.05 -8.64 32.88
C PRO A 763 -25.88 -9.86 33.31
N GLY A 764 -25.49 -10.48 34.43
CA GLY A 764 -26.28 -11.50 35.11
C GLY A 764 -27.47 -10.90 35.87
N LYS A 765 -28.26 -11.76 36.54
CA LYS A 765 -29.41 -11.35 37.37
C LYS A 765 -29.06 -10.41 38.53
N ASP A 766 -27.80 -10.36 38.90
CA ASP A 766 -27.20 -9.51 39.94
C ASP A 766 -26.48 -8.27 39.37
N GLY A 767 -26.67 -7.96 38.08
CA GLY A 767 -26.09 -6.79 37.41
C GLY A 767 -24.61 -6.93 37.03
N VAL A 768 -23.95 -8.05 37.34
CA VAL A 768 -22.53 -8.26 37.03
C VAL A 768 -22.35 -8.92 35.67
N GLU A 769 -21.60 -8.28 34.79
CA GLU A 769 -21.23 -8.78 33.46
C GLU A 769 -20.31 -10.01 33.58
N ARG A 770 -20.76 -11.15 33.05
CA ARG A 770 -19.99 -12.42 33.09
C ARG A 770 -19.81 -13.06 31.73
N VAL A 771 -20.55 -12.59 30.74
CA VAL A 771 -20.60 -13.14 29.40
C VAL A 771 -20.38 -12.01 28.40
N ALA A 772 -19.56 -12.26 27.39
CA ALA A 772 -19.32 -11.32 26.30
C ALA A 772 -19.77 -11.93 24.97
N LYS A 773 -20.40 -11.11 24.13
CA LYS A 773 -20.58 -11.37 22.71
C LYS A 773 -19.30 -10.99 21.97
N LEU A 774 -18.76 -11.91 21.19
CA LEU A 774 -17.46 -11.79 20.54
C LEU A 774 -17.60 -11.95 19.02
N ARG A 775 -16.88 -11.13 18.26
CA ARG A 775 -16.71 -11.27 16.81
C ARG A 775 -15.40 -11.99 16.50
N LEU A 776 -15.47 -13.18 15.92
CA LEU A 776 -14.31 -13.89 15.34
C LEU A 776 -14.32 -13.73 13.82
N ALA A 777 -13.18 -14.03 13.18
CA ALA A 777 -13.09 -14.07 11.71
C ALA A 777 -14.08 -15.07 11.07
N SER A 778 -14.49 -16.11 11.81
CA SER A 778 -15.43 -17.14 11.38
C SER A 778 -16.89 -16.85 11.74
N GLY A 779 -17.21 -15.70 12.35
CA GLY A 779 -18.56 -15.33 12.80
C GLY A 779 -18.65 -14.90 14.27
N GLU A 780 -19.87 -14.61 14.73
CA GLU A 780 -20.14 -14.17 16.10
C GLU A 780 -20.32 -15.35 17.07
N THR A 781 -19.74 -15.28 18.27
CA THR A 781 -19.93 -16.28 19.32
C THR A 781 -20.05 -15.65 20.69
N ILE A 782 -20.73 -16.33 21.62
CA ILE A 782 -20.89 -15.89 22.99
C ILE A 782 -19.98 -16.70 23.90
N ARG A 783 -19.19 -16.04 24.76
CA ARG A 783 -18.21 -16.69 25.64
C ARG A 783 -18.18 -16.08 27.05
N PRO A 784 -17.96 -16.90 28.10
CA PRO A 784 -17.74 -16.38 29.46
C PRO A 784 -16.43 -15.60 29.56
N LEU A 785 -16.39 -14.52 30.34
CA LEU A 785 -15.19 -13.70 30.56
C LEU A 785 -13.97 -14.52 31.05
N GLN A 786 -14.19 -15.61 31.78
CA GLN A 786 -13.13 -16.51 32.27
C GLN A 786 -12.35 -17.23 31.16
N ARG A 787 -12.92 -17.32 29.96
CA ARG A 787 -12.29 -17.92 28.77
C ARG A 787 -11.71 -16.86 27.82
N ILE A 788 -11.66 -15.61 28.27
CA ILE A 788 -11.25 -14.45 27.50
C ILE A 788 -10.01 -13.86 28.15
N TYR A 789 -9.01 -13.56 27.33
CA TYR A 789 -7.71 -13.04 27.75
C TYR A 789 -7.46 -11.71 27.05
N PRO A 790 -7.48 -10.57 27.77
CA PRO A 790 -7.36 -9.25 27.17
C PRO A 790 -5.91 -8.97 26.75
N LEU A 791 -5.75 -8.42 25.54
CA LEU A 791 -4.45 -8.01 25.01
C LEU A 791 -4.13 -6.53 25.26
N GLU A 792 -5.08 -5.77 25.82
CA GLU A 792 -4.99 -4.31 26.06
C GLU A 792 -4.74 -3.57 24.73
N LEU A 793 -5.60 -3.81 23.73
CA LEU A 793 -5.57 -3.18 22.41
C LEU A 793 -7.01 -2.79 22.04
N SER A 794 -7.24 -1.52 21.67
CA SER A 794 -8.55 -1.04 21.22
C SER A 794 -8.60 -1.03 19.69
N ALA A 795 -9.75 -1.33 19.10
CA ALA A 795 -9.91 -1.25 17.64
C ALA A 795 -9.70 0.16 17.07
N SER A 796 -9.81 1.20 17.90
CA SER A 796 -9.57 2.60 17.56
C SER A 796 -8.09 2.97 17.38
N ASP A 797 -7.14 2.18 17.89
CA ASP A 797 -5.69 2.48 17.81
C ASP A 797 -5.07 2.22 16.41
N HIS A 798 -5.90 1.87 15.41
CA HIS A 798 -5.47 1.55 14.04
C HIS A 798 -5.97 2.52 12.96
N LEU A 799 -6.46 3.71 13.34
CA LEU A 799 -6.63 4.80 12.38
C LEU A 799 -5.28 5.51 12.16
N ILE A 800 -4.36 4.85 11.46
CA ILE A 800 -3.44 5.60 10.60
C ILE A 800 -4.26 5.88 9.35
N GLU A 801 -4.55 7.16 9.12
CA GLU A 801 -5.19 7.65 7.90
C GLU A 801 -4.48 7.03 6.69
N ASP A 802 -5.19 6.15 5.97
CA ASP A 802 -4.88 5.88 4.58
C ASP A 802 -5.08 7.21 3.84
N HIS A 803 -3.98 7.95 3.68
CA HIS A 803 -3.94 9.04 2.71
C HIS A 803 -4.35 8.46 1.36
N GLN A 804 -5.44 9.02 0.83
CA GLN A 804 -6.00 8.73 -0.47
C GLN A 804 -4.92 8.79 -1.57
N GLY A 805 -4.34 7.64 -1.88
CA GLY A 805 -3.74 7.37 -3.18
C GLY A 805 -4.90 7.00 -4.11
N THR A 806 -5.20 7.88 -5.04
CA THR A 806 -6.15 7.67 -6.12
C THR A 806 -5.66 6.56 -7.06
N ASP A 807 -6.01 5.31 -6.77
CA ASP A 807 -5.93 4.22 -7.74
C ASP A 807 -7.15 4.29 -8.67
N ILE A 808 -6.98 4.99 -9.79
CA ILE A 808 -7.83 4.87 -10.97
C ILE A 808 -7.50 3.54 -11.66
N ALA A 809 -8.09 2.45 -11.18
CA ALA A 809 -8.11 1.16 -11.90
C ALA A 809 -9.25 0.26 -11.39
N ALA A 810 -10.50 0.70 -11.51
CA ALA A 810 -11.66 -0.14 -11.26
C ALA A 810 -12.81 0.17 -12.25
N GLN A 811 -12.60 -0.15 -13.53
CA GLN A 811 -13.69 -0.49 -14.45
C GLN A 811 -13.22 -1.65 -15.34
N ASN A 812 -13.54 -2.87 -14.93
CA ASN A 812 -13.88 -4.02 -15.78
C ASN A 812 -14.22 -5.21 -14.87
N PRO A 813 -15.39 -5.85 -15.01
CA PRO A 813 -15.74 -7.04 -14.23
C PRO A 813 -15.03 -8.26 -14.83
N GLY A 814 -14.16 -8.90 -14.03
CA GLY A 814 -13.57 -10.21 -14.35
C GLY A 814 -14.52 -11.37 -14.00
N PRO A 815 -14.39 -12.53 -14.66
CA PRO A 815 -15.43 -13.56 -14.74
C PRO A 815 -15.58 -14.38 -13.44
N THR A 816 -16.79 -14.90 -13.25
CA THR A 816 -17.19 -15.80 -12.16
C THR A 816 -16.51 -17.17 -12.22
N ALA A 817 -16.50 -17.85 -11.07
CA ALA A 817 -15.77 -19.07 -10.72
C ALA A 817 -16.12 -20.38 -11.48
N ALA A 818 -16.48 -20.32 -12.77
CA ALA A 818 -16.78 -21.49 -13.60
C ALA A 818 -15.70 -21.83 -14.65
N ASP A 819 -14.72 -20.95 -14.91
CA ASP A 819 -13.75 -21.12 -16.01
C ASP A 819 -12.33 -21.45 -15.55
N VAL A 820 -12.15 -22.49 -14.73
CA VAL A 820 -10.81 -23.04 -14.41
C VAL A 820 -10.70 -24.45 -14.97
N LEU A 821 -10.31 -24.54 -16.25
CA LEU A 821 -9.68 -25.72 -16.82
C LEU A 821 -8.19 -25.42 -17.06
N GLU A 822 -7.36 -26.35 -16.63
CA GLU A 822 -5.90 -26.26 -16.50
C GLU A 822 -5.18 -25.95 -17.81
N GLU A 823 -4.52 -24.78 -17.91
CA GLU A 823 -3.51 -24.52 -18.94
C GLU A 823 -2.10 -24.83 -18.45
N VAL A 824 -1.49 -25.84 -19.08
CA VAL A 824 -0.10 -26.27 -18.89
C VAL A 824 0.87 -25.21 -19.45
N LYS A 825 1.66 -24.57 -18.59
CA LYS A 825 2.69 -23.59 -19.02
C LYS A 825 3.85 -24.27 -19.76
N LYS A 826 4.06 -23.89 -21.03
CA LYS A 826 5.21 -24.27 -21.87
C LYS A 826 6.28 -23.17 -21.85
N SER A 827 7.56 -23.53 -22.04
CA SER A 827 8.64 -22.55 -22.21
C SER A 827 8.64 -21.92 -23.62
N ARG A 828 9.40 -20.84 -23.84
CA ARG A 828 9.55 -20.13 -25.13
C ARG A 828 10.01 -21.00 -26.32
N CYS A 829 10.40 -22.25 -26.09
CA CYS A 829 10.78 -23.22 -27.13
C CYS A 829 9.85 -24.46 -27.18
N GLY A 830 8.68 -24.42 -26.53
CA GLY A 830 7.60 -25.40 -26.75
C GLY A 830 7.63 -26.70 -25.93
N ARG A 831 8.56 -26.90 -24.98
CA ARG A 831 8.53 -28.08 -24.09
C ARG A 831 7.73 -27.83 -22.80
N PRO A 832 6.94 -28.81 -22.31
CA PRO A 832 6.21 -28.71 -21.05
C PRO A 832 7.15 -28.78 -19.84
N LEU A 833 6.93 -27.92 -18.84
CA LEU A 833 7.71 -27.87 -17.60
C LEU A 833 7.12 -28.84 -16.57
N ILE A 834 7.90 -29.81 -16.11
CA ILE A 834 7.52 -30.75 -15.04
C ILE A 834 7.84 -30.09 -13.68
N PRO A 835 6.88 -29.95 -12.74
CA PRO A 835 7.15 -29.37 -11.43
C PRO A 835 7.94 -30.35 -10.54
N VAL A 836 9.07 -29.89 -10.00
CA VAL A 836 9.87 -30.64 -9.03
C VAL A 836 9.17 -30.62 -7.67
N LYS A 837 8.87 -31.81 -7.11
CA LYS A 837 8.33 -31.97 -5.74
C LYS A 837 9.36 -31.47 -4.71
N ARG A 838 9.00 -30.47 -3.90
CA ARG A 838 9.74 -30.15 -2.67
C ARG A 838 9.44 -31.19 -1.59
N LEU A 839 10.51 -31.76 -1.03
CA LEU A 839 10.50 -32.47 0.25
C LEU A 839 10.15 -31.50 1.38
N ASN A 840 9.22 -31.91 2.25
CA ASN A 840 8.95 -31.24 3.52
C ASN A 840 10.06 -31.58 4.53
N LEU A 841 10.71 -30.54 5.05
CA LEU A 841 11.37 -30.54 6.36
C LEU A 841 10.73 -29.43 7.19
#